data_AF-A0A6I1MTH7-F1
#
_entry.id   AF-A0A6I1MTH7-F1
#
_cell.length_a   1.000
_cell.length_b   1.000
_cell.length_c   1.000
_cell.angle_alpha   90.00
_cell.angle_beta   90.00
_cell.angle_gamma   90.00
#
_symmetry.space_group_name_H-M   'P 1'
#
loop_
_entity.id
_entity.type
_entity.pdbx_description
1 polymer ?
#
loop_
_entity_poly.entity_id
_entity_poly.type
_entity_poly.pdbx_seq_one_letter_code
_entity_poly.pdbx_strand_id
1 'polypeptide(L)'
;MRKHKCKISIFILLVFIFSIIPSRFVHAMENINIISKTTITREDARSWAYKRGATKTFMDLVDLYWDSYEKHGQVNPAIAYVQSALETNFGNFGGILNESYKNPCGMKNTVGGGDDDANAHHKFNSWSDGVTAHLDHLALYAGGKGYPKGKNETNDARHFAGIYGIAPKVLDLSSNWASSKSYGKDIIDLYNELDHFSKTRKKSKMNLEKPSESLKIEGNTLKVTGWVLQGFGVKEVKIYLDNEYIGNAQLGIKRADVNKAFSNYPNGENSGFAGEFNINHVTPGKKIVKAEAIGNDGTIITRTARITLEKKPAKMNLEAPKQNLVIEGNTLNIKGWALHGSEVKEIKVYLNNEYVGNANLGIKRFDVNRVFKGYPNGENSGFSGEFNISHITPGEKIIKVEVIGKDNSVISQNSKINLKKKPAKMNLEAPKQNFTTDNNTLSIKGWALHGSGVKEIKVYLDNNFVGNANLGIDRPDVNKVFKDYPNGKKSGFTGEFNISNFTAGQKTIKVEAIGNDGSKINFLSKINLKKKPAKMNFEKSIITVEGNKTYLNILGWALHGSGVKEIKVYADNNYLGNANLGIDRQDVNRTFKGYLNGEKSGFNGKFDMQFIAPGTKSIKIEVIGNDNTKITRTSQLVLKKKIAKINLENPVDATTLKGRTLKIKGWALNDSGVKEVKVYVDNNYLGSANLNIDRVDVNKAFPNYINGNKSGFTGEFDVSNFARGYHKVKIIAIGNDNTTKEMSKLIKLNHKKFIVIDPGHNTNPAYRVDTGSSFSHNGNLYKECELNMELAVKLRDELSKLGYEVVLTQSPFQTTYDKTVVDSLDRRTSLANDLKADLFISVHHNEFESIMAYGTETWYSDFREVPCSGNAIESSEALAKALADTLAKSGNFYNRGAKSGRLYVTRKASMPSVLIEAGFLSNPNDATKAADENHQRRVANALAHTVDNWFKEN
;
A
#
# COMPACT_ATOMS: atom_id res chain seq x y z
N MET A 1 -9.00 0.33 -67.07
CA MET A 1 -9.64 1.47 -67.77
C MET A 1 -10.97 1.80 -67.09
N ARG A 2 -11.26 3.10 -66.89
CA ARG A 2 -12.48 3.64 -66.26
C ARG A 2 -13.75 3.49 -67.13
N LYS A 3 -14.90 3.62 -66.44
CA LYS A 3 -16.28 4.09 -66.84
C LYS A 3 -17.36 2.99 -66.82
N HIS A 4 -18.27 3.03 -65.83
CA HIS A 4 -19.66 3.59 -65.87
C HIS A 4 -20.69 2.56 -66.38
N LYS A 5 -21.96 2.44 -65.93
CA LYS A 5 -22.83 3.01 -64.86
C LYS A 5 -24.19 2.25 -65.00
N CYS A 6 -25.00 2.25 -63.92
CA CYS A 6 -26.49 2.20 -63.92
C CYS A 6 -27.18 0.88 -64.35
N LYS A 7 -28.35 0.45 -63.83
CA LYS A 7 -29.41 1.06 -63.00
C LYS A 7 -30.23 -0.10 -62.39
N ILE A 8 -30.73 0.06 -61.17
CA ILE A 8 -31.72 -0.82 -60.51
C ILE A 8 -33.09 -0.12 -60.62
N SER A 9 -34.10 -0.84 -61.09
CA SER A 9 -35.52 -0.45 -61.02
C SER A 9 -36.25 -1.34 -60.03
N ILE A 10 -37.06 -0.69 -59.21
CA ILE A 10 -37.89 -1.21 -58.12
C ILE A 10 -39.17 -1.82 -58.70
N PHE A 11 -39.57 -3.00 -58.20
CA PHE A 11 -40.92 -3.54 -58.36
C PHE A 11 -41.50 -3.81 -56.96
N ILE A 12 -42.62 -3.15 -56.66
CA ILE A 12 -43.41 -3.28 -55.44
C ILE A 12 -44.33 -4.49 -55.61
N LEU A 13 -44.28 -5.45 -54.70
CA LEU A 13 -45.27 -6.52 -54.58
C LEU A 13 -45.97 -6.40 -53.21
N LEU A 14 -47.25 -6.03 -53.26
CA LEU A 14 -48.18 -6.06 -52.12
C LEU A 14 -48.37 -7.51 -51.65
N VAL A 15 -48.06 -7.78 -50.38
CA VAL A 15 -48.51 -9.00 -49.68
C VAL A 15 -49.57 -8.58 -48.67
N PHE A 16 -50.82 -8.98 -48.94
CA PHE A 16 -51.93 -8.93 -48.00
C PHE A 16 -51.61 -9.84 -46.80
N ILE A 17 -51.41 -9.26 -45.62
CA ILE A 17 -51.42 -10.01 -44.36
C ILE A 17 -52.85 -9.93 -43.81
N PHE A 18 -53.54 -11.07 -43.83
CA PHE A 18 -54.77 -11.28 -43.09
C PHE A 18 -54.54 -10.91 -41.62
N SER A 19 -55.23 -9.88 -41.13
CA SER A 19 -55.41 -9.65 -39.70
C SER A 19 -56.27 -10.79 -39.14
N ILE A 20 -55.62 -11.83 -38.63
CA ILE A 20 -56.26 -12.76 -37.71
C ILE A 20 -56.44 -11.98 -36.40
N ILE A 21 -57.66 -11.52 -36.15
CA ILE A 21 -58.08 -10.99 -34.86
C ILE A 21 -57.96 -12.14 -33.85
N PRO A 22 -57.04 -12.09 -32.85
CA PRO A 22 -57.07 -13.08 -31.79
C PRO A 22 -58.37 -12.90 -31.00
N SER A 23 -59.10 -14.00 -30.83
CA SER A 23 -60.28 -14.10 -29.97
C SER A 23 -59.97 -13.50 -28.61
N ARG A 24 -60.67 -12.43 -28.24
CA ARG A 24 -60.60 -11.86 -26.88
C ARG A 24 -61.09 -12.92 -25.90
N PHE A 25 -60.15 -13.54 -25.18
CA PHE A 25 -60.49 -14.21 -23.92
C PHE A 25 -60.96 -13.13 -22.97
N VAL A 26 -62.28 -13.05 -22.75
CA VAL A 26 -62.85 -12.25 -21.66
C VAL A 26 -62.61 -13.04 -20.37
N HIS A 27 -61.42 -12.89 -19.80
CA HIS A 27 -61.22 -13.10 -18.37
C HIS A 27 -61.47 -11.76 -17.69
N ALA A 28 -62.13 -11.77 -16.52
CA ALA A 28 -62.17 -10.60 -15.67
C ALA A 28 -60.72 -10.16 -15.41
N MET A 29 -60.35 -8.95 -15.86
CA MET A 29 -58.98 -8.45 -15.68
C MET A 29 -58.73 -8.24 -14.19
N GLU A 30 -57.99 -9.16 -13.59
CA GLU A 30 -57.53 -9.01 -12.21
C GLU A 30 -56.41 -7.96 -12.18
N ASN A 31 -56.61 -6.90 -11.40
CA ASN A 31 -55.60 -5.86 -11.25
C ASN A 31 -54.46 -6.38 -10.36
N ILE A 32 -53.30 -6.65 -10.97
CA ILE A 32 -52.15 -7.32 -10.33
C ILE A 32 -51.36 -6.33 -9.48
N ASN A 33 -50.95 -6.71 -8.26
CA ASN A 33 -50.03 -5.91 -7.45
C ASN A 33 -48.64 -5.87 -8.12
N ILE A 34 -48.03 -4.69 -8.21
CA ILE A 34 -46.67 -4.53 -8.78
C ILE A 34 -45.64 -5.29 -7.93
N ILE A 35 -45.80 -5.25 -6.61
CA ILE A 35 -45.03 -6.05 -5.66
C ILE A 35 -45.78 -7.37 -5.43
N SER A 36 -45.34 -8.42 -6.12
CA SER A 36 -45.92 -9.75 -6.02
C SER A 36 -44.90 -10.83 -6.42
N LYS A 37 -45.17 -12.09 -6.06
CA LYS A 37 -44.40 -13.22 -6.57
C LYS A 37 -44.83 -13.56 -8.00
N THR A 38 -43.94 -14.21 -8.76
CA THR A 38 -44.24 -14.79 -10.07
C THR A 38 -43.82 -16.25 -10.14
N THR A 39 -44.60 -17.07 -10.85
CA THR A 39 -44.24 -18.45 -11.22
C THR A 39 -43.54 -18.55 -12.57
N ILE A 40 -43.47 -17.44 -13.32
CA ILE A 40 -42.80 -17.37 -14.61
C ILE A 40 -41.29 -17.49 -14.38
N THR A 41 -40.66 -18.44 -15.06
CA THR A 41 -39.21 -18.65 -14.95
C THR A 41 -38.44 -17.75 -15.92
N ARG A 42 -37.14 -17.51 -15.65
CA ARG A 42 -36.24 -16.76 -16.57
C ARG A 42 -36.26 -17.34 -17.98
N GLU A 43 -36.25 -18.66 -18.09
CA GLU A 43 -36.32 -19.34 -19.39
C GLU A 43 -37.65 -19.07 -20.09
N ASP A 44 -38.78 -19.03 -19.38
CA ASP A 44 -40.07 -18.73 -19.98
C ASP A 44 -40.10 -17.32 -20.57
N ALA A 45 -39.62 -16.34 -19.80
CA ALA A 45 -39.53 -14.95 -20.24
C ALA A 45 -38.56 -14.75 -21.41
N ARG A 46 -37.41 -15.44 -21.40
CA ARG A 46 -36.45 -15.41 -22.52
C ARG A 46 -37.03 -16.03 -23.79
N SER A 47 -37.60 -17.23 -23.69
CA SER A 47 -38.23 -17.92 -24.83
C SER A 47 -39.44 -17.16 -25.38
N TRP A 48 -40.21 -16.47 -24.52
CA TRP A 48 -41.32 -15.60 -24.95
C TRP A 48 -40.81 -14.39 -25.74
N ALA A 49 -39.78 -13.72 -25.23
CA ALA A 49 -39.15 -12.60 -25.92
C ALA A 49 -38.56 -13.03 -27.28
N TYR A 50 -37.90 -14.19 -27.35
CA TYR A 50 -37.43 -14.77 -28.61
C TYR A 50 -38.57 -14.97 -29.61
N LYS A 51 -39.69 -15.56 -29.17
CA LYS A 51 -40.89 -15.78 -30.02
C LYS A 51 -41.44 -14.46 -30.58
N ARG A 52 -41.33 -13.37 -29.83
CA ARG A 52 -41.77 -12.01 -30.20
C ARG A 52 -40.76 -11.25 -31.07
N GLY A 53 -39.63 -11.86 -31.43
CA GLY A 53 -38.60 -11.21 -32.23
C GLY A 53 -37.79 -10.17 -31.44
N ALA A 54 -37.62 -10.37 -30.13
CA ALA A 54 -36.80 -9.50 -29.30
C ALA A 54 -35.33 -9.52 -29.74
N THR A 55 -34.63 -8.40 -29.49
CA THR A 55 -33.18 -8.37 -29.68
C THR A 55 -32.47 -9.26 -28.67
N LYS A 56 -31.26 -9.72 -29.00
CA LYS A 56 -30.44 -10.52 -28.08
C LYS A 56 -30.22 -9.79 -26.75
N THR A 57 -29.90 -8.50 -26.82
CA THR A 57 -29.69 -7.66 -25.64
C THR A 57 -30.91 -7.67 -24.73
N PHE A 58 -32.12 -7.51 -25.29
CA PHE A 58 -33.35 -7.56 -24.50
C PHE A 58 -33.56 -8.92 -23.83
N MET A 59 -33.35 -10.01 -24.57
CA MET A 59 -33.44 -11.37 -24.03
C MET A 59 -32.46 -11.62 -22.87
N ASP A 60 -31.29 -10.97 -22.89
CA ASP A 60 -30.28 -11.07 -21.84
C ASP A 60 -30.65 -10.23 -20.58
N LEU A 61 -31.54 -9.24 -20.69
CA LEU A 61 -32.01 -8.45 -19.52
C LEU A 61 -32.80 -9.28 -18.52
N VAL A 62 -33.37 -10.41 -18.94
CA VAL A 62 -34.15 -11.30 -18.06
C VAL A 62 -33.35 -11.74 -16.83
N ASP A 63 -32.05 -11.95 -16.98
CA ASP A 63 -31.18 -12.34 -15.86
C ASP A 63 -31.06 -11.19 -14.86
N LEU A 64 -30.85 -9.96 -15.34
CA LEU A 64 -30.76 -8.77 -14.48
C LEU A 64 -32.05 -8.53 -13.69
N TYR A 65 -33.22 -8.67 -14.32
CA TYR A 65 -34.50 -8.51 -13.63
C TYR A 65 -34.69 -9.55 -12.52
N TRP A 66 -34.44 -10.84 -12.81
CA TRP A 66 -34.59 -11.90 -11.81
C TRP A 66 -33.45 -11.96 -10.78
N ASP A 67 -32.27 -11.40 -11.07
CA ASP A 67 -31.17 -11.30 -10.10
C ASP A 67 -31.35 -10.12 -9.14
N SER A 68 -32.03 -9.05 -9.58
CA SER A 68 -32.09 -7.78 -8.84
C SER A 68 -33.37 -7.59 -8.03
N TYR A 69 -34.49 -8.21 -8.42
CA TYR A 69 -35.82 -7.86 -7.88
C TYR A 69 -35.93 -7.94 -6.34
N GLU A 70 -35.31 -8.92 -5.68
CA GLU A 70 -35.38 -9.07 -4.21
C GLU A 70 -34.75 -7.89 -3.46
N LYS A 71 -33.68 -7.31 -4.01
CA LYS A 71 -32.97 -6.16 -3.42
C LYS A 71 -33.60 -4.82 -3.80
N HIS A 72 -34.48 -4.82 -4.79
CA HIS A 72 -35.11 -3.62 -5.36
C HIS A 72 -36.64 -3.68 -5.17
N GLY A 73 -37.05 -3.74 -3.89
CA GLY A 73 -38.46 -3.61 -3.48
C GLY A 73 -39.36 -4.84 -3.71
N GLN A 74 -38.79 -5.97 -4.13
CA GLN A 74 -39.54 -7.20 -4.46
C GLN A 74 -40.62 -6.98 -5.53
N VAL A 75 -40.37 -6.06 -6.47
CA VAL A 75 -41.21 -5.87 -7.65
C VAL A 75 -41.26 -7.18 -8.43
N ASN A 76 -42.44 -7.57 -8.91
CA ASN A 76 -42.59 -8.76 -9.72
C ASN A 76 -41.74 -8.63 -11.00
N PRO A 77 -40.68 -9.45 -11.17
CA PRO A 77 -39.73 -9.27 -12.26
C PRO A 77 -40.36 -9.53 -13.63
N ALA A 78 -41.41 -10.35 -13.71
CA ALA A 78 -42.14 -10.57 -14.95
C ALA A 78 -42.97 -9.34 -15.35
N ILE A 79 -43.56 -8.62 -14.39
CA ILE A 79 -44.29 -7.36 -14.65
C ILE A 79 -43.31 -6.30 -15.16
N ALA A 80 -42.20 -6.09 -14.46
CA ALA A 80 -41.17 -5.12 -14.88
C ALA A 80 -40.58 -5.48 -16.26
N TYR A 81 -40.39 -6.77 -16.55
CA TYR A 81 -39.87 -7.22 -17.83
C TYR A 81 -40.86 -7.01 -18.99
N VAL A 82 -42.16 -7.29 -18.81
CA VAL A 82 -43.15 -7.02 -19.87
C VAL A 82 -43.42 -5.53 -20.05
N GLN A 83 -43.34 -4.73 -18.99
CA GLN A 83 -43.34 -3.27 -19.09
C GLN A 83 -42.15 -2.80 -19.92
N SER A 84 -40.96 -3.36 -19.67
CA SER A 84 -39.78 -3.06 -20.48
C SER A 84 -39.94 -3.49 -21.94
N ALA A 85 -40.61 -4.61 -22.20
CA ALA A 85 -40.94 -5.05 -23.56
C ALA A 85 -41.85 -4.05 -24.27
N LEU A 86 -42.85 -3.50 -23.57
CA LEU A 86 -43.74 -2.48 -24.08
C LEU A 86 -42.97 -1.19 -24.41
N GLU A 87 -42.19 -0.69 -23.45
CA GLU A 87 -41.46 0.58 -23.53
C GLU A 87 -40.37 0.58 -24.63
N THR A 88 -39.72 -0.56 -24.83
CA THR A 88 -38.59 -0.68 -25.76
C THR A 88 -38.94 -1.38 -27.07
N ASN A 89 -40.20 -1.78 -27.26
CA ASN A 89 -40.60 -2.68 -28.34
C ASN A 89 -39.71 -3.94 -28.41
N PHE A 90 -39.61 -4.67 -27.28
CA PHE A 90 -38.78 -5.86 -27.13
C PHE A 90 -37.29 -5.60 -27.44
N GLY A 91 -36.80 -4.40 -27.08
CA GLY A 91 -35.45 -3.92 -27.33
C GLY A 91 -35.13 -3.56 -28.78
N ASN A 92 -36.13 -3.51 -29.67
CA ASN A 92 -35.93 -3.03 -31.04
C ASN A 92 -35.91 -1.51 -31.12
N PHE A 93 -36.58 -0.84 -30.18
CA PHE A 93 -36.79 0.62 -30.10
C PHE A 93 -37.53 1.19 -31.32
N GLY A 94 -38.59 1.95 -31.10
CA GLY A 94 -39.43 2.53 -32.17
C GLY A 94 -39.49 4.05 -32.19
N GLY A 95 -38.84 4.72 -31.23
CA GLY A 95 -38.89 6.16 -31.03
C GLY A 95 -37.51 6.80 -30.97
N ILE A 96 -37.37 7.89 -30.21
CA ILE A 96 -36.13 8.67 -30.06
C ILE A 96 -35.03 7.97 -29.25
N LEU A 97 -35.39 6.98 -28.43
CA LEU A 97 -34.44 6.18 -27.66
C LEU A 97 -33.92 5.00 -28.48
N ASN A 98 -32.70 4.58 -28.16
CA ASN A 98 -32.10 3.37 -28.71
C ASN A 98 -31.29 2.65 -27.65
N GLU A 99 -30.73 1.48 -28.00
CA GLU A 99 -29.99 0.61 -27.10
C GLU A 99 -28.86 1.31 -26.32
N SER A 100 -28.26 2.37 -26.89
CA SER A 100 -27.18 3.11 -26.23
C SER A 100 -27.61 3.81 -24.94
N TYR A 101 -28.91 4.05 -24.74
CA TYR A 101 -29.44 4.67 -23.53
C TYR A 101 -29.48 3.72 -22.34
N LYS A 102 -29.47 2.40 -22.59
CA LYS A 102 -29.58 1.34 -21.58
C LYS A 102 -30.75 1.58 -20.61
N ASN A 103 -31.80 2.22 -21.13
CA ASN A 103 -32.97 2.67 -20.39
C ASN A 103 -34.13 1.73 -20.75
N PRO A 104 -34.47 0.79 -19.86
CA PRO A 104 -35.44 -0.24 -20.18
C PRO A 104 -36.89 0.21 -20.04
N CYS A 105 -37.14 1.43 -19.56
CA CYS A 105 -38.49 1.86 -19.13
C CYS A 105 -38.85 3.30 -19.50
N GLY A 106 -38.10 3.91 -20.42
CA GLY A 106 -38.35 5.30 -20.85
C GLY A 106 -38.13 6.35 -19.75
N MET A 107 -37.36 6.04 -18.70
CA MET A 107 -37.20 6.94 -17.55
C MET A 107 -36.65 8.31 -17.96
N LYS A 108 -37.32 9.38 -17.53
CA LYS A 108 -36.86 10.77 -17.74
C LYS A 108 -35.77 11.17 -16.74
N ASN A 109 -34.96 12.16 -17.10
CA ASN A 109 -34.02 12.77 -16.15
C ASN A 109 -34.77 13.62 -15.09
N THR A 110 -34.02 14.21 -14.15
CA THR A 110 -34.58 15.03 -13.06
C THR A 110 -35.33 16.28 -13.53
N VAL A 111 -34.98 16.82 -14.70
CA VAL A 111 -35.60 18.03 -15.28
C VAL A 111 -36.92 17.69 -15.98
N GLY A 112 -37.01 16.51 -16.60
CA GLY A 112 -38.17 16.13 -17.41
C GLY A 112 -38.19 16.79 -18.79
N GLY A 113 -39.31 16.66 -19.51
CA GLY A 113 -39.47 17.17 -20.88
C GLY A 113 -40.49 16.36 -21.68
N GLY A 114 -40.59 16.63 -22.99
CA GLY A 114 -41.49 15.93 -23.92
C GLY A 114 -41.05 14.49 -24.22
N ASP A 115 -41.98 13.65 -24.68
CA ASP A 115 -41.72 12.25 -25.03
C ASP A 115 -40.93 12.09 -26.34
N ASP A 116 -40.81 13.18 -27.11
CA ASP A 116 -40.05 13.30 -28.36
C ASP A 116 -38.70 14.01 -28.18
N ASP A 117 -38.33 14.41 -26.96
CA ASP A 117 -37.01 14.99 -26.64
C ASP A 117 -36.05 13.93 -26.06
N ALA A 118 -35.02 13.57 -26.83
CA ALA A 118 -33.99 12.62 -26.40
C ALA A 118 -33.21 13.08 -25.16
N ASN A 119 -33.05 14.39 -24.96
CA ASN A 119 -32.35 14.94 -23.80
C ASN A 119 -33.18 14.93 -22.52
N ALA A 120 -34.51 14.80 -22.64
CA ALA A 120 -35.40 14.65 -21.49
C ALA A 120 -35.29 13.26 -20.84
N HIS A 121 -34.69 12.30 -21.53
CA HIS A 121 -34.59 10.91 -21.10
C HIS A 121 -33.26 10.60 -20.43
N HIS A 122 -33.30 9.80 -19.38
CA HIS A 122 -32.10 9.41 -18.65
C HIS A 122 -31.32 8.35 -19.44
N LYS A 123 -30.00 8.53 -19.49
CA LYS A 123 -29.07 7.61 -20.14
C LYS A 123 -28.21 6.93 -19.06
N PHE A 124 -28.35 5.62 -18.93
CA PHE A 124 -27.67 4.85 -17.89
C PHE A 124 -26.28 4.39 -18.33
N ASN A 125 -25.37 4.25 -17.35
CA ASN A 125 -24.01 3.77 -17.58
C ASN A 125 -23.98 2.29 -17.97
N SER A 126 -24.90 1.49 -17.43
CA SER A 126 -25.04 0.07 -17.72
C SER A 126 -26.51 -0.37 -17.78
N TRP A 127 -26.76 -1.53 -18.40
CA TRP A 127 -28.09 -2.16 -18.36
C TRP A 127 -28.50 -2.55 -16.95
N SER A 128 -27.54 -2.88 -16.08
CA SER A 128 -27.82 -3.14 -14.66
C SER A 128 -28.32 -1.88 -13.95
N ASP A 129 -27.73 -0.71 -14.24
CA ASP A 129 -28.18 0.56 -13.66
C ASP A 129 -29.60 0.91 -14.12
N GLY A 130 -29.89 0.75 -15.41
CA GLY A 130 -31.22 1.00 -15.95
C GLY A 130 -32.29 0.03 -15.41
N VAL A 131 -31.97 -1.25 -15.29
CA VAL A 131 -32.89 -2.26 -14.74
C VAL A 131 -33.14 -2.03 -13.24
N THR A 132 -32.10 -1.73 -12.47
CA THR A 132 -32.26 -1.44 -11.03
C THR A 132 -33.00 -0.14 -10.77
N ALA A 133 -32.75 0.90 -11.57
CA ALA A 133 -33.52 2.14 -11.53
C ALA A 133 -35.00 1.91 -11.87
N HIS A 134 -35.29 1.11 -12.90
CA HIS A 134 -36.65 0.73 -13.25
C HIS A 134 -37.37 0.02 -12.11
N LEU A 135 -36.72 -0.98 -11.49
CA LEU A 135 -37.27 -1.71 -10.34
C LEU A 135 -37.47 -0.79 -9.13
N ASP A 136 -36.53 0.10 -8.84
CA ASP A 136 -36.66 1.08 -7.74
C ASP A 136 -37.81 2.06 -7.97
N HIS A 137 -38.00 2.53 -9.22
CA HIS A 137 -39.09 3.43 -9.55
C HIS A 137 -40.46 2.75 -9.37
N LEU A 138 -40.59 1.51 -9.86
CA LEU A 138 -41.81 0.71 -9.65
C LEU A 138 -42.06 0.39 -8.18
N ALA A 139 -41.00 0.08 -7.40
CA ALA A 139 -41.11 -0.14 -5.97
C ALA A 139 -41.59 1.12 -5.22
N LEU A 140 -41.09 2.30 -5.62
CA LEU A 140 -41.53 3.58 -5.06
C LEU A 140 -43.01 3.85 -5.36
N TYR A 141 -43.43 3.72 -6.62
CA TYR A 141 -44.84 3.86 -7.03
C TYR A 141 -45.76 2.90 -6.28
N ALA A 142 -45.30 1.67 -6.03
CA ALA A 142 -46.08 0.64 -5.37
C ALA A 142 -46.10 0.74 -3.84
N GLY A 143 -45.36 1.68 -3.23
CA GLY A 143 -45.26 1.82 -1.78
C GLY A 143 -44.38 0.75 -1.11
N GLY A 144 -43.35 0.27 -1.81
CA GLY A 144 -42.47 -0.80 -1.35
C GLY A 144 -41.78 -0.51 -0.02
N LYS A 145 -41.54 -1.57 0.76
CA LYS A 145 -40.85 -1.46 2.05
C LYS A 145 -39.41 -0.97 1.83
N GLY A 146 -39.00 0.07 2.56
CA GLY A 146 -37.68 0.70 2.42
C GLY A 146 -37.61 1.82 1.37
N TYR A 147 -38.75 2.29 0.88
CA TYR A 147 -38.86 3.42 -0.06
C TYR A 147 -39.54 4.62 0.62
N PRO A 148 -39.14 5.86 0.28
CA PRO A 148 -38.07 6.22 -0.65
C PRO A 148 -36.66 5.90 -0.08
N LYS A 149 -35.80 5.34 -0.93
CA LYS A 149 -34.35 5.22 -0.73
C LYS A 149 -33.63 6.58 -0.66
N GLY A 150 -32.48 6.61 0.02
CA GLY A 150 -31.61 7.79 0.11
C GLY A 150 -30.98 8.18 -1.23
N LYS A 151 -30.51 9.43 -1.34
CA LYS A 151 -30.00 10.04 -2.59
C LYS A 151 -28.86 9.27 -3.29
N ASN A 152 -28.11 8.42 -2.57
CA ASN A 152 -27.00 7.62 -3.10
C ASN A 152 -27.30 6.11 -3.11
N GLU A 153 -28.54 5.71 -2.85
CA GLU A 153 -28.95 4.30 -2.69
C GLU A 153 -29.74 3.77 -3.89
N THR A 154 -30.00 4.62 -4.90
CA THR A 154 -30.74 4.26 -6.12
C THR A 154 -30.19 5.01 -7.33
N ASN A 155 -30.30 4.37 -8.50
CA ASN A 155 -30.03 4.96 -9.80
C ASN A 155 -31.26 5.63 -10.42
N ASP A 156 -32.43 5.57 -9.75
CA ASP A 156 -33.64 6.22 -10.20
C ASP A 156 -33.50 7.76 -10.13
N ALA A 157 -33.36 8.39 -11.31
CA ALA A 157 -33.24 9.83 -11.44
C ALA A 157 -34.53 10.59 -11.07
N ARG A 158 -35.65 9.89 -10.90
CA ARG A 158 -36.96 10.46 -10.53
C ARG A 158 -37.47 9.91 -9.21
N HIS A 159 -36.55 9.57 -8.32
CA HIS A 159 -36.85 9.01 -7.00
C HIS A 159 -37.36 10.08 -6.01
N PHE A 160 -38.62 10.52 -6.18
CA PHE A 160 -39.23 11.58 -5.37
C PHE A 160 -40.15 11.02 -4.29
N ALA A 161 -40.09 11.53 -3.06
CA ALA A 161 -40.99 11.07 -2.00
C ALA A 161 -42.49 11.27 -2.33
N GLY A 162 -42.83 12.26 -3.17
CA GLY A 162 -44.20 12.59 -3.55
C GLY A 162 -44.91 11.58 -4.45
N ILE A 163 -44.20 10.60 -5.01
CA ILE A 163 -44.77 9.50 -5.81
C ILE A 163 -44.84 8.19 -5.03
N TYR A 164 -44.55 8.20 -3.72
CA TYR A 164 -44.61 7.01 -2.89
C TYR A 164 -46.06 6.49 -2.78
N GLY A 165 -46.28 5.26 -3.22
CA GLY A 165 -47.56 4.55 -3.05
C GLY A 165 -48.71 5.02 -3.93
N ILE A 166 -48.46 5.85 -4.95
CA ILE A 166 -49.51 6.39 -5.83
C ILE A 166 -50.07 5.36 -6.84
N ALA A 167 -49.35 4.26 -7.08
CA ALA A 167 -49.75 3.20 -7.99
C ALA A 167 -49.37 1.80 -7.46
N PRO A 168 -50.09 1.27 -6.46
CA PRO A 168 -49.83 -0.06 -5.89
C PRO A 168 -50.06 -1.22 -6.87
N LYS A 169 -50.91 -1.04 -7.88
CA LYS A 169 -51.27 -2.07 -8.86
C LYS A 169 -50.98 -1.65 -10.30
N VAL A 170 -50.88 -2.62 -11.21
CA VAL A 170 -50.48 -2.38 -12.61
C VAL A 170 -51.43 -1.45 -13.34
N LEU A 171 -52.76 -1.55 -13.13
CA LEU A 171 -53.71 -0.62 -13.78
C LEU A 171 -53.50 0.82 -13.32
N ASP A 172 -53.02 1.03 -12.08
CA ASP A 172 -52.78 2.34 -11.49
C ASP A 172 -51.58 3.05 -12.15
N LEU A 173 -50.76 2.35 -12.93
CA LEU A 173 -49.70 2.98 -13.75
C LEU A 173 -50.29 3.81 -14.91
N SER A 174 -51.55 3.59 -15.28
CA SER A 174 -52.23 4.41 -16.27
C SER A 174 -52.42 5.83 -15.74
N SER A 175 -52.07 6.84 -16.52
CA SER A 175 -52.05 8.27 -16.11
C SER A 175 -51.04 8.65 -15.02
N ASN A 176 -50.48 7.70 -14.25
CA ASN A 176 -49.42 7.98 -13.27
C ASN A 176 -48.01 7.79 -13.86
N TRP A 177 -47.76 6.67 -14.57
CA TRP A 177 -46.49 6.40 -15.23
C TRP A 177 -46.45 6.97 -16.65
N ALA A 178 -47.51 6.71 -17.42
CA ALA A 178 -47.68 7.22 -18.78
C ALA A 178 -49.02 7.97 -18.90
N SER A 179 -49.06 9.02 -19.72
CA SER A 179 -50.28 9.80 -19.99
C SER A 179 -51.40 8.98 -20.65
N SER A 180 -51.06 7.83 -21.25
CA SER A 180 -52.02 6.91 -21.85
C SER A 180 -52.93 6.27 -20.80
N LYS A 181 -54.25 6.31 -21.07
CA LYS A 181 -55.28 5.67 -20.24
C LYS A 181 -55.30 4.14 -20.41
N SER A 182 -54.68 3.58 -21.44
CA SER A 182 -54.61 2.12 -21.66
C SER A 182 -53.34 1.48 -21.10
N TYR A 183 -52.36 2.28 -20.66
CA TYR A 183 -51.00 1.81 -20.40
C TYR A 183 -50.91 0.60 -19.45
N GLY A 184 -51.57 0.66 -18.29
CA GLY A 184 -51.59 -0.47 -17.36
C GLY A 184 -52.29 -1.70 -17.92
N LYS A 185 -53.31 -1.52 -18.78
CA LYS A 185 -53.97 -2.63 -19.48
C LYS A 185 -53.03 -3.29 -20.49
N ASP A 186 -52.25 -2.51 -21.22
CA ASP A 186 -51.30 -3.03 -22.22
C ASP A 186 -50.19 -3.87 -21.55
N ILE A 187 -49.75 -3.49 -20.34
CA ILE A 187 -48.83 -4.29 -19.51
C ILE A 187 -49.49 -5.61 -19.06
N ILE A 188 -50.75 -5.57 -18.59
CA ILE A 188 -51.48 -6.79 -18.17
C ILE A 188 -51.68 -7.74 -19.37
N ASP A 189 -52.00 -7.22 -20.55
CA ASP A 189 -52.18 -8.03 -21.75
C ASP A 189 -50.87 -8.77 -22.13
N LEU A 190 -49.71 -8.08 -22.08
CA LEU A 190 -48.41 -8.71 -22.28
C LEU A 190 -48.03 -9.69 -21.17
N TYR A 191 -48.35 -9.39 -19.91
CA TYR A 191 -48.14 -10.29 -18.78
C TYR A 191 -48.94 -11.58 -18.94
N ASN A 192 -50.21 -11.48 -19.33
CA ASN A 192 -51.08 -12.64 -19.56
C ASN A 192 -50.61 -13.46 -20.76
N GLU A 193 -50.10 -12.81 -21.82
CA GLU A 193 -49.48 -13.51 -22.94
C GLU A 193 -48.25 -14.32 -22.49
N LEU A 194 -47.37 -13.70 -21.70
CA LEU A 194 -46.18 -14.35 -21.13
C LEU A 194 -46.56 -15.49 -20.17
N ASP A 195 -47.53 -15.29 -19.29
CA ASP A 195 -48.02 -16.31 -18.36
C ASP A 195 -48.62 -17.50 -19.12
N HIS A 196 -49.48 -17.24 -20.11
CA HIS A 196 -50.03 -18.28 -20.97
C HIS A 196 -48.92 -19.04 -21.73
N PHE A 197 -47.95 -18.33 -22.28
CA PHE A 197 -46.81 -18.94 -22.95
C PHE A 197 -45.97 -19.80 -21.99
N SER A 198 -45.74 -19.34 -20.76
CA SER A 198 -44.98 -20.08 -19.74
C SER A 198 -45.62 -21.44 -19.42
N LYS A 199 -46.96 -21.50 -19.45
CA LYS A 199 -47.77 -22.69 -19.20
C LYS A 199 -47.88 -23.63 -20.41
N THR A 200 -47.85 -23.10 -21.64
CA THR A 200 -48.06 -23.90 -22.86
C THR A 200 -46.77 -24.24 -23.63
N ARG A 201 -45.62 -23.59 -23.34
CA ARG A 201 -44.37 -23.87 -24.07
C ARG A 201 -43.82 -25.27 -23.80
N LYS A 202 -43.17 -25.83 -24.82
CA LYS A 202 -42.45 -27.11 -24.73
C LYS A 202 -41.11 -26.90 -24.01
N LYS A 203 -41.01 -27.40 -22.78
CA LYS A 203 -39.78 -27.31 -21.95
C LYS A 203 -38.65 -28.15 -22.55
N SER A 204 -37.42 -27.67 -22.45
CA SER A 204 -36.24 -28.33 -23.01
C SER A 204 -35.98 -29.69 -22.33
N LYS A 205 -35.63 -30.71 -23.12
CA LYS A 205 -35.31 -32.07 -22.63
C LYS A 205 -34.01 -32.57 -23.26
N MET A 206 -33.18 -33.28 -22.49
CA MET A 206 -31.93 -33.86 -22.99
C MET A 206 -31.59 -35.15 -22.25
N ASN A 207 -30.96 -36.08 -22.96
CA ASN A 207 -30.29 -37.24 -22.41
C ASN A 207 -28.85 -37.36 -22.93
N LEU A 208 -27.95 -37.81 -22.05
CA LEU A 208 -26.59 -38.22 -22.39
C LEU A 208 -26.53 -39.74 -22.29
N GLU A 209 -26.36 -40.42 -23.42
CA GLU A 209 -26.43 -41.89 -23.51
C GLU A 209 -25.05 -42.52 -23.40
N LYS A 210 -24.06 -41.90 -24.05
CA LYS A 210 -22.65 -42.28 -23.92
C LYS A 210 -21.82 -41.05 -23.55
N PRO A 211 -20.89 -41.16 -22.60
CA PRO A 211 -20.70 -42.33 -21.74
C PRO A 211 -21.87 -42.52 -20.76
N SER A 212 -22.14 -43.77 -20.39
CA SER A 212 -23.08 -44.07 -19.30
C SER A 212 -22.45 -43.75 -17.94
N GLU A 213 -23.28 -43.55 -16.92
CA GLU A 213 -22.77 -43.34 -15.54
C GLU A 213 -21.89 -44.51 -15.11
N SER A 214 -20.76 -44.18 -14.48
CA SER A 214 -19.71 -45.10 -14.01
C SER A 214 -18.99 -45.92 -15.10
N LEU A 215 -19.09 -45.55 -16.38
CA LEU A 215 -18.38 -46.24 -17.46
C LEU A 215 -16.85 -46.16 -17.27
N LYS A 216 -16.17 -47.29 -17.50
CA LYS A 216 -14.72 -47.33 -17.64
C LYS A 216 -14.32 -47.09 -19.09
N ILE A 217 -13.42 -46.14 -19.31
CA ILE A 217 -12.88 -45.83 -20.64
C ILE A 217 -11.40 -46.15 -20.65
N GLU A 218 -11.00 -47.05 -21.54
CA GLU A 218 -9.60 -47.39 -21.78
C GLU A 218 -9.11 -46.66 -23.04
N GLY A 219 -7.97 -45.96 -22.92
CA GLY A 219 -7.28 -45.35 -24.06
C GLY A 219 -7.37 -43.83 -24.13
N ASN A 220 -7.31 -43.30 -25.35
CA ASN A 220 -7.10 -41.86 -25.61
C ASN A 220 -8.27 -41.20 -26.33
N THR A 221 -9.45 -41.83 -26.32
CA THR A 221 -10.62 -41.35 -27.06
C THR A 221 -11.89 -41.45 -26.24
N LEU A 222 -12.66 -40.37 -26.19
CA LEU A 222 -13.97 -40.30 -25.54
C LEU A 222 -15.08 -40.22 -26.59
N LYS A 223 -15.98 -41.21 -26.60
CA LYS A 223 -17.18 -41.19 -27.45
C LYS A 223 -18.37 -40.65 -26.68
N VAL A 224 -19.07 -39.70 -27.28
CA VAL A 224 -20.26 -39.07 -26.71
C VAL A 224 -21.43 -39.22 -27.65
N THR A 225 -22.58 -39.66 -27.14
CA THR A 225 -23.85 -39.69 -27.89
C THR A 225 -25.01 -39.34 -26.97
N GLY A 226 -26.07 -38.77 -27.55
CA GLY A 226 -27.31 -38.51 -26.83
C GLY A 226 -28.35 -37.86 -27.72
N TRP A 227 -29.36 -37.25 -27.09
CA TRP A 227 -30.39 -36.48 -27.79
C TRP A 227 -30.82 -35.25 -26.98
N VAL A 228 -31.30 -34.23 -27.69
CA VAL A 228 -31.82 -33.00 -27.11
C VAL A 228 -33.02 -32.47 -27.90
N LEU A 229 -34.03 -32.00 -27.19
CA LEU A 229 -35.26 -31.43 -27.70
C LEU A 229 -35.46 -30.03 -27.09
N GLN A 230 -35.61 -29.01 -27.93
CA GLN A 230 -35.88 -27.63 -27.52
C GLN A 230 -36.98 -27.02 -28.39
N GLY A 231 -37.84 -26.19 -27.80
CA GLY A 231 -39.04 -25.64 -28.46
C GLY A 231 -38.77 -24.76 -29.68
N PHE A 232 -37.56 -24.21 -29.81
CA PHE A 232 -37.13 -23.38 -30.96
C PHE A 232 -35.94 -23.98 -31.73
N GLY A 233 -35.64 -25.26 -31.49
CA GLY A 233 -34.47 -25.94 -32.07
C GLY A 233 -33.18 -25.71 -31.29
N VAL A 234 -32.18 -26.54 -31.61
CA VAL A 234 -30.89 -26.62 -30.92
C VAL A 234 -29.82 -25.95 -31.80
N LYS A 235 -29.02 -25.08 -31.20
CA LYS A 235 -27.93 -24.37 -31.86
C LYS A 235 -26.64 -25.19 -31.85
N GLU A 236 -26.22 -25.66 -30.67
CA GLU A 236 -24.99 -26.46 -30.50
C GLU A 236 -25.05 -27.33 -29.24
N VAL A 237 -24.26 -28.40 -29.21
CA VAL A 237 -24.02 -29.21 -28.01
C VAL A 237 -22.52 -29.24 -27.73
N LYS A 238 -22.12 -28.61 -26.62
CA LYS A 238 -20.73 -28.52 -26.17
C LYS A 238 -20.41 -29.66 -25.22
N ILE A 239 -19.26 -30.29 -25.42
CA ILE A 239 -18.77 -31.38 -24.58
C ILE A 239 -17.61 -30.90 -23.73
N TYR A 240 -17.69 -31.23 -22.45
CA TYR A 240 -16.67 -30.93 -21.46
C TYR A 240 -16.25 -32.20 -20.72
N LEU A 241 -14.98 -32.24 -20.30
CA LEU A 241 -14.44 -33.24 -19.39
C LEU A 241 -13.80 -32.52 -18.20
N ASP A 242 -14.27 -32.78 -16.98
CA ASP A 242 -13.87 -32.03 -15.77
C ASP A 242 -13.94 -30.49 -15.93
N ASN A 243 -14.99 -30.02 -16.62
CA ASN A 243 -15.20 -28.61 -17.02
C ASN A 243 -14.24 -28.06 -18.09
N GLU A 244 -13.30 -28.84 -18.61
CA GLU A 244 -12.50 -28.47 -19.77
C GLU A 244 -13.28 -28.73 -21.06
N TYR A 245 -13.41 -27.72 -21.93
CA TYR A 245 -14.08 -27.86 -23.22
C TYR A 245 -13.22 -28.68 -24.17
N ILE A 246 -13.77 -29.80 -24.66
CA ILE A 246 -13.05 -30.73 -25.55
C ILE A 246 -13.58 -30.73 -26.99
N GLY A 247 -14.71 -30.05 -27.24
CA GLY A 247 -15.25 -29.85 -28.59
C GLY A 247 -16.78 -29.85 -28.65
N ASN A 248 -17.31 -29.60 -29.85
CA ASN A 248 -18.75 -29.65 -30.13
C ASN A 248 -19.14 -31.03 -30.69
N ALA A 249 -20.28 -31.56 -30.24
CA ALA A 249 -20.88 -32.74 -30.83
C ALA A 249 -21.58 -32.38 -32.15
N GLN A 250 -21.53 -33.29 -33.12
CA GLN A 250 -22.30 -33.21 -34.35
C GLN A 250 -23.79 -33.38 -34.04
N LEU A 251 -24.62 -32.45 -34.55
CA LEU A 251 -26.08 -32.48 -34.42
C LEU A 251 -26.74 -33.15 -35.62
N GLY A 252 -28.05 -33.41 -35.50
CA GLY A 252 -28.88 -33.89 -36.61
C GLY A 252 -28.87 -35.41 -36.77
N ILE A 253 -28.45 -36.16 -35.76
CA ILE A 253 -28.48 -37.62 -35.80
C ILE A 253 -29.93 -38.10 -35.67
N LYS A 254 -30.36 -38.99 -36.56
CA LYS A 254 -31.74 -39.49 -36.59
C LYS A 254 -32.12 -40.27 -35.32
N ARG A 255 -33.29 -39.99 -34.76
CA ARG A 255 -33.84 -40.56 -33.51
C ARG A 255 -35.35 -40.79 -33.60
N ALA A 256 -35.74 -41.83 -34.32
CA ALA A 256 -37.15 -42.22 -34.48
C ALA A 256 -37.82 -42.59 -33.15
N ASP A 257 -37.07 -43.16 -32.21
CA ASP A 257 -37.50 -43.51 -30.86
C ASP A 257 -37.85 -42.26 -30.02
N VAL A 258 -36.99 -41.24 -30.06
CA VAL A 258 -37.20 -39.96 -29.38
C VAL A 258 -38.37 -39.22 -30.02
N ASN A 259 -38.46 -39.22 -31.35
CA ASN A 259 -39.58 -38.62 -32.07
C ASN A 259 -40.91 -39.31 -31.73
N LYS A 260 -40.94 -40.63 -31.56
CA LYS A 260 -42.14 -41.35 -31.13
C LYS A 260 -42.54 -40.99 -29.70
N ALA A 261 -41.58 -40.87 -28.78
CA ALA A 261 -41.83 -40.50 -27.38
C ALA A 261 -42.23 -39.03 -27.19
N PHE A 262 -41.78 -38.14 -28.08
CA PHE A 262 -41.98 -36.70 -27.99
C PHE A 262 -42.43 -36.10 -29.35
N SER A 263 -43.46 -36.69 -29.95
CA SER A 263 -43.93 -36.43 -31.33
C SER A 263 -44.29 -34.99 -31.65
N ASN A 264 -44.52 -34.16 -30.64
CA ASN A 264 -44.86 -32.76 -30.81
C ASN A 264 -43.63 -31.83 -30.78
N TYR A 265 -42.40 -32.29 -30.56
CA TYR A 265 -41.22 -31.40 -30.54
C TYR A 265 -40.69 -31.07 -31.94
N PRO A 266 -40.33 -29.81 -32.23
CA PRO A 266 -39.67 -29.46 -33.48
C PRO A 266 -38.39 -30.26 -33.67
N ASN A 267 -38.17 -30.79 -34.88
CA ASN A 267 -37.00 -31.61 -35.25
C ASN A 267 -36.78 -32.86 -34.37
N GLY A 268 -37.84 -33.43 -33.78
CA GLY A 268 -37.73 -34.65 -32.97
C GLY A 268 -37.08 -35.83 -33.69
N GLU A 269 -37.29 -35.98 -35.01
CA GLU A 269 -36.63 -37.03 -35.81
C GLU A 269 -35.11 -36.85 -35.90
N ASN A 270 -34.58 -35.63 -35.78
CA ASN A 270 -33.14 -35.33 -35.92
C ASN A 270 -32.54 -34.80 -34.61
N SER A 271 -33.10 -35.21 -33.46
CA SER A 271 -32.76 -34.68 -32.14
C SER A 271 -31.42 -35.20 -31.59
N GLY A 272 -30.76 -36.14 -32.26
CA GLY A 272 -29.56 -36.79 -31.76
C GLY A 272 -28.29 -35.97 -31.95
N PHE A 273 -27.33 -36.17 -31.04
CA PHE A 273 -25.97 -35.65 -31.14
C PHE A 273 -24.92 -36.76 -30.93
N ALA A 274 -23.76 -36.64 -31.58
CA ALA A 274 -22.65 -37.58 -31.45
C ALA A 274 -21.27 -36.92 -31.65
N GLY A 275 -20.22 -37.46 -31.03
CA GLY A 275 -18.84 -36.99 -31.22
C GLY A 275 -17.79 -37.96 -30.67
N GLU A 276 -16.57 -37.86 -31.19
CA GLU A 276 -15.41 -38.64 -30.75
C GLU A 276 -14.23 -37.68 -30.48
N PHE A 277 -13.77 -37.62 -29.24
CA PHE A 277 -12.84 -36.58 -28.75
C PHE A 277 -11.52 -37.19 -28.28
N ASN A 278 -10.39 -36.60 -28.69
CA ASN A 278 -9.07 -37.03 -28.24
C ASN A 278 -8.81 -36.53 -26.81
N ILE A 279 -8.48 -37.45 -25.91
CA ILE A 279 -8.22 -37.22 -24.49
C ILE A 279 -6.82 -37.72 -24.07
N ASN A 280 -5.86 -37.76 -25.01
CA ASN A 280 -4.49 -38.16 -24.73
C ASN A 280 -3.80 -37.28 -23.66
N HIS A 281 -4.13 -36.00 -23.60
CA HIS A 281 -3.63 -35.04 -22.62
C HIS A 281 -4.25 -35.18 -21.23
N VAL A 282 -5.32 -35.99 -21.09
CA VAL A 282 -6.08 -36.09 -19.83
C VAL A 282 -5.47 -37.15 -18.92
N THR A 283 -5.27 -36.84 -17.64
CA THR A 283 -4.76 -37.82 -16.67
C THR A 283 -5.78 -38.92 -16.34
N PRO A 284 -5.36 -40.16 -16.06
CA PRO A 284 -6.24 -41.23 -15.59
C PRO A 284 -6.97 -40.88 -14.28
N GLY A 285 -8.10 -41.53 -14.02
CA GLY A 285 -8.88 -41.39 -12.78
C GLY A 285 -10.37 -41.14 -13.01
N LYS A 286 -11.08 -40.78 -11.93
CA LYS A 286 -12.50 -40.41 -12.00
C LYS A 286 -12.66 -39.08 -12.71
N LYS A 287 -13.58 -39.01 -13.69
CA LYS A 287 -13.85 -37.82 -14.50
C LYS A 287 -15.36 -37.55 -14.62
N ILE A 288 -15.72 -36.31 -14.92
CA ILE A 288 -17.10 -35.90 -15.22
C ILE A 288 -17.18 -35.43 -16.68
N VAL A 289 -17.97 -36.12 -17.48
CA VAL A 289 -18.35 -35.65 -18.82
C VAL A 289 -19.61 -34.81 -18.70
N LYS A 290 -19.60 -33.58 -19.21
CA LYS A 290 -20.78 -32.71 -19.30
C LYS A 290 -21.11 -32.45 -20.77
N ALA A 291 -22.34 -32.71 -21.16
CA ALA A 291 -22.92 -32.25 -22.41
C ALA A 291 -23.86 -31.07 -22.12
N GLU A 292 -23.60 -29.94 -22.76
CA GLU A 292 -24.34 -28.69 -22.60
C GLU A 292 -24.98 -28.31 -23.93
N ALA A 293 -26.30 -28.36 -23.99
CA ALA A 293 -27.07 -28.01 -25.17
C ALA A 293 -27.56 -26.56 -25.08
N ILE A 294 -27.36 -25.81 -26.16
CA ILE A 294 -27.75 -24.40 -26.28
C ILE A 294 -28.82 -24.31 -27.36
N GLY A 295 -29.96 -23.71 -27.04
CA GLY A 295 -31.08 -23.49 -27.95
C GLY A 295 -30.95 -22.22 -28.77
N ASN A 296 -31.71 -22.14 -29.86
CA ASN A 296 -31.77 -20.93 -30.68
C ASN A 296 -32.35 -19.73 -29.90
N ASP A 297 -33.20 -20.00 -28.92
CA ASP A 297 -33.75 -19.02 -27.97
C ASP A 297 -32.82 -18.73 -26.78
N GLY A 298 -31.58 -19.24 -26.82
CA GLY A 298 -30.59 -19.08 -25.76
C GLY A 298 -30.85 -19.93 -24.51
N THR A 299 -31.82 -20.85 -24.53
CA THR A 299 -32.02 -21.79 -23.40
C THR A 299 -30.85 -22.76 -23.30
N ILE A 300 -30.36 -23.00 -22.09
CA ILE A 300 -29.24 -23.90 -21.83
C ILE A 300 -29.72 -25.05 -20.94
N ILE A 301 -29.46 -26.28 -21.36
CA ILE A 301 -29.65 -27.46 -20.51
C ILE A 301 -28.42 -28.36 -20.53
N THR A 302 -28.14 -28.99 -19.41
CA THR A 302 -26.94 -29.83 -19.24
C THR A 302 -27.27 -31.23 -18.77
N ARG A 303 -26.48 -32.20 -19.23
CA ARG A 303 -26.43 -33.56 -18.67
C ARG A 303 -24.99 -33.95 -18.39
N THR A 304 -24.79 -34.70 -17.31
CA THR A 304 -23.47 -35.17 -16.88
C THR A 304 -23.44 -36.68 -16.74
N ALA A 305 -22.28 -37.27 -17.00
CA ALA A 305 -21.98 -38.66 -16.68
C ALA A 305 -20.62 -38.76 -16.00
N ARG A 306 -20.53 -39.51 -14.90
CA ARG A 306 -19.25 -39.84 -14.25
C ARG A 306 -18.62 -41.04 -14.94
N ILE A 307 -17.31 -40.98 -15.18
CA ILE A 307 -16.55 -42.08 -15.79
C ILE A 307 -15.26 -42.35 -15.01
N THR A 308 -14.61 -43.48 -15.29
CA THR A 308 -13.22 -43.74 -14.88
C THR A 308 -12.36 -43.91 -16.12
N LEU A 309 -11.36 -43.03 -16.30
CA LEU A 309 -10.39 -43.09 -17.39
C LEU A 309 -9.18 -43.92 -16.96
N GLU A 310 -8.85 -44.96 -17.71
CA GLU A 310 -7.68 -45.81 -17.49
C GLU A 310 -6.71 -45.69 -18.67
N LYS A 311 -5.40 -45.55 -18.38
CA LYS A 311 -4.32 -45.53 -19.39
C LYS A 311 -3.25 -46.55 -19.03
N LYS A 312 -2.56 -47.06 -20.06
CA LYS A 312 -1.43 -47.98 -19.85
C LYS A 312 -0.31 -47.29 -19.04
N PRO A 313 0.32 -47.99 -18.07
CA PRO A 313 1.38 -47.42 -17.26
C PRO A 313 2.61 -47.11 -18.10
N ALA A 314 3.32 -46.03 -17.77
CA ALA A 314 4.55 -45.67 -18.46
C ALA A 314 5.68 -46.70 -18.20
N LYS A 315 6.50 -46.95 -19.21
CA LYS A 315 7.66 -47.86 -19.15
C LYS A 315 8.87 -47.22 -19.84
N MET A 316 10.07 -47.47 -19.34
CA MET A 316 11.30 -47.01 -19.98
C MET A 316 12.46 -47.94 -19.72
N ASN A 317 13.50 -47.83 -20.56
CA ASN A 317 14.80 -48.44 -20.31
C ASN A 317 15.92 -47.57 -20.89
N LEU A 318 16.87 -47.21 -20.03
CA LEU A 318 18.12 -46.54 -20.39
C LEU A 318 19.18 -47.59 -20.75
N GLU A 319 19.61 -47.62 -22.00
CA GLU A 319 20.57 -48.59 -22.54
C GLU A 319 22.01 -48.09 -22.50
N ALA A 320 22.20 -46.76 -22.65
CA ALA A 320 23.49 -46.10 -22.53
C ALA A 320 23.35 -44.72 -21.84
N PRO A 321 24.29 -44.35 -20.95
CA PRO A 321 25.42 -45.16 -20.48
C PRO A 321 24.99 -46.17 -19.40
N LYS A 322 25.69 -47.31 -19.37
CA LYS A 322 25.50 -48.34 -18.36
C LYS A 322 25.96 -47.85 -16.98
N GLN A 323 25.40 -48.45 -15.93
CA GLN A 323 25.81 -48.21 -14.55
C GLN A 323 27.33 -48.39 -14.38
N ASN A 324 27.95 -47.45 -13.68
CA ASN A 324 29.38 -47.35 -13.38
C ASN A 324 30.32 -47.18 -14.59
N LEU A 325 29.80 -46.78 -15.76
CA LEU A 325 30.66 -46.47 -16.91
C LEU A 325 31.61 -45.31 -16.60
N VAL A 326 32.88 -45.46 -17.00
CA VAL A 326 33.85 -44.36 -17.00
C VAL A 326 33.73 -43.59 -18.31
N ILE A 327 33.43 -42.30 -18.24
CA ILE A 327 33.40 -41.40 -19.40
C ILE A 327 34.67 -40.58 -19.40
N GLU A 328 35.43 -40.64 -20.49
CA GLU A 328 36.60 -39.81 -20.72
C GLU A 328 36.28 -38.73 -21.75
N GLY A 329 36.50 -37.46 -21.38
CA GLY A 329 36.32 -36.32 -22.29
C GLY A 329 35.12 -35.43 -21.95
N ASN A 330 34.54 -34.82 -22.98
CA ASN A 330 33.58 -33.72 -22.85
C ASN A 330 32.20 -34.02 -23.47
N THR A 331 31.89 -35.28 -23.75
CA THR A 331 30.66 -35.70 -24.43
C THR A 331 29.96 -36.81 -23.64
N LEU A 332 28.64 -36.68 -23.43
CA LEU A 332 27.76 -37.68 -22.84
C LEU A 332 26.79 -38.22 -23.89
N ASN A 333 26.82 -39.54 -24.11
CA ASN A 333 25.93 -40.24 -25.03
C ASN A 333 24.81 -40.97 -24.28
N ILE A 334 23.57 -40.75 -24.70
CA ILE A 334 22.36 -41.35 -24.12
C ILE A 334 21.61 -42.15 -25.19
N LYS A 335 21.17 -43.37 -24.87
CA LYS A 335 20.30 -44.20 -25.74
C LYS A 335 19.34 -45.03 -24.90
N GLY A 336 18.13 -45.28 -25.42
CA GLY A 336 17.16 -46.15 -24.76
C GLY A 336 15.82 -46.22 -25.48
N TRP A 337 14.78 -46.67 -24.78
CA TRP A 337 13.40 -46.64 -25.24
C TRP A 337 12.41 -46.24 -24.13
N ALA A 338 11.28 -45.65 -24.51
CA ALA A 338 10.24 -45.20 -23.61
C ALA A 338 8.83 -45.38 -24.21
N LEU A 339 7.88 -45.78 -23.38
CA LEU A 339 6.48 -46.01 -23.71
C LEU A 339 5.60 -45.29 -22.68
N HIS A 340 4.52 -44.66 -23.13
CA HIS A 340 3.61 -43.93 -22.27
C HIS A 340 2.17 -44.07 -22.75
N GLY A 341 1.21 -44.30 -21.85
CA GLY A 341 -0.21 -44.50 -22.22
C GLY A 341 -0.85 -43.27 -22.89
N SER A 342 -0.39 -42.07 -22.52
CA SER A 342 -0.76 -40.80 -23.16
C SER A 342 0.09 -40.44 -24.39
N GLU A 343 1.01 -41.31 -24.83
CA GLU A 343 2.10 -41.02 -25.78
C GLU A 343 3.24 -40.21 -25.14
N VAL A 344 4.49 -40.49 -25.53
CA VAL A 344 5.66 -39.73 -25.06
C VAL A 344 5.67 -38.36 -25.71
N LYS A 345 5.78 -37.31 -24.89
CA LYS A 345 5.89 -35.92 -25.31
C LYS A 345 7.35 -35.51 -25.51
N GLU A 346 8.19 -35.74 -24.50
CA GLU A 346 9.61 -35.41 -24.52
C GLU A 346 10.40 -36.28 -23.52
N ILE A 347 11.72 -36.37 -23.71
CA ILE A 347 12.63 -37.04 -22.79
C ILE A 347 13.75 -36.07 -22.39
N LYS A 348 13.81 -35.76 -21.10
CA LYS A 348 14.81 -34.83 -20.52
C LYS A 348 15.95 -35.60 -19.91
N VAL A 349 17.17 -35.12 -20.16
CA VAL A 349 18.40 -35.70 -19.60
C VAL A 349 18.99 -34.70 -18.62
N TYR A 350 19.32 -35.20 -17.43
CA TYR A 350 19.99 -34.45 -16.39
C TYR A 350 21.25 -35.17 -15.94
N LEU A 351 22.23 -34.39 -15.46
CA LEU A 351 23.44 -34.88 -14.83
C LEU A 351 23.60 -34.19 -13.47
N ASN A 352 23.56 -34.94 -12.38
CA ASN A 352 23.48 -34.41 -11.00
C ASN A 352 22.38 -33.35 -10.82
N ASN A 353 21.21 -33.59 -11.40
CA ASN A 353 20.05 -32.69 -11.44
C ASN A 353 20.23 -31.41 -12.30
N GLU A 354 21.37 -31.22 -12.96
CA GLU A 354 21.54 -30.16 -13.96
C GLU A 354 20.96 -30.63 -15.30
N TYR A 355 20.06 -29.85 -15.91
CA TYR A 355 19.47 -30.19 -17.20
C TYR A 355 20.51 -30.04 -18.31
N VAL A 356 20.74 -31.14 -19.04
CA VAL A 356 21.78 -31.22 -20.08
C VAL A 356 21.16 -31.08 -21.48
N GLY A 357 19.90 -31.49 -21.65
CA GLY A 357 19.18 -31.36 -22.91
C GLY A 357 18.09 -32.40 -23.09
N ASN A 358 17.39 -32.32 -24.22
CA ASN A 358 16.37 -33.29 -24.62
C ASN A 358 16.98 -34.35 -25.55
N ALA A 359 16.59 -35.61 -25.35
CA ALA A 359 16.93 -36.67 -26.28
C ALA A 359 16.04 -36.62 -27.52
N ASN A 360 16.60 -36.97 -28.67
CA ASN A 360 15.86 -37.14 -29.92
C ASN A 360 14.97 -38.38 -29.83
N LEU A 361 13.69 -38.22 -30.15
CA LEU A 361 12.68 -39.29 -30.15
C LEU A 361 12.48 -39.87 -31.55
N GLY A 362 11.70 -40.96 -31.64
CA GLY A 362 11.23 -41.49 -32.91
C GLY A 362 12.10 -42.58 -33.51
N ILE A 363 13.04 -43.14 -32.73
CA ILE A 363 13.89 -44.23 -33.20
C ILE A 363 13.09 -45.53 -33.21
N LYS A 364 13.13 -46.24 -34.35
CA LYS A 364 12.38 -47.49 -34.54
C LYS A 364 12.83 -48.58 -33.56
N ARG A 365 11.87 -49.22 -32.89
CA ARG A 365 12.05 -50.30 -31.89
C ARG A 365 10.97 -51.37 -32.05
N PHE A 366 11.08 -52.15 -33.11
CA PHE A 366 10.16 -53.27 -33.39
C PHE A 366 10.22 -54.36 -32.31
N ASP A 367 11.39 -54.55 -31.70
CA ASP A 367 11.61 -55.43 -30.55
C ASP A 367 10.75 -55.03 -29.35
N VAL A 368 10.72 -53.74 -29.03
CA VAL A 368 9.92 -53.17 -27.93
C VAL A 368 8.43 -53.24 -28.24
N ASN A 369 8.02 -52.85 -29.46
CA ASN A 369 6.61 -52.87 -29.86
C ASN A 369 6.01 -54.28 -29.90
N ARG A 370 6.81 -55.30 -30.27
CA ARG A 370 6.38 -56.71 -30.26
C ARG A 370 6.02 -57.19 -28.84
N VAL A 371 6.75 -56.72 -27.84
CA VAL A 371 6.54 -57.09 -26.42
C VAL A 371 5.45 -56.23 -25.77
N PHE A 372 5.44 -54.93 -26.01
CA PHE A 372 4.51 -53.98 -25.39
C PHE A 372 3.52 -53.42 -26.42
N LYS A 373 2.59 -54.28 -26.86
CA LYS A 373 1.59 -53.91 -27.87
C LYS A 373 0.57 -52.89 -27.35
N GLY A 374 0.09 -52.03 -28.25
CA GLY A 374 -1.02 -51.10 -28.01
C GLY A 374 -0.65 -49.84 -27.20
N TYR A 375 0.64 -49.51 -27.10
CA TYR A 375 1.05 -48.16 -26.69
C TYR A 375 1.02 -47.21 -27.91
N PRO A 376 0.59 -45.95 -27.74
CA PRO A 376 0.74 -44.94 -28.78
C PRO A 376 2.21 -44.82 -29.22
N ASN A 377 2.45 -44.84 -30.53
CA ASN A 377 3.79 -44.75 -31.15
C ASN A 377 4.81 -45.80 -30.66
N GLY A 378 4.36 -46.99 -30.22
CA GLY A 378 5.25 -48.04 -29.69
C GLY A 378 6.38 -48.47 -30.63
N GLU A 379 6.15 -48.46 -31.95
CA GLU A 379 7.17 -48.78 -32.97
C GLU A 379 8.31 -47.76 -33.03
N ASN A 380 8.09 -46.52 -32.59
CA ASN A 380 9.06 -45.43 -32.62
C ASN A 380 9.47 -45.00 -31.20
N SER A 381 9.44 -45.94 -30.26
CA SER A 381 9.67 -45.71 -28.82
C SER A 381 11.12 -45.45 -28.44
N GLY A 382 12.08 -45.59 -29.36
CA GLY A 382 13.49 -45.37 -29.08
C GLY A 382 13.88 -43.89 -29.00
N PHE A 383 14.91 -43.60 -28.20
CA PHE A 383 15.50 -42.27 -28.06
C PHE A 383 17.04 -42.31 -28.06
N SER A 384 17.66 -41.22 -28.50
CA SER A 384 19.12 -41.02 -28.38
C SER A 384 19.53 -39.55 -28.26
N GLY A 385 20.70 -39.26 -27.70
CA GLY A 385 21.24 -37.90 -27.59
C GLY A 385 22.75 -37.89 -27.34
N GLU A 386 23.40 -36.84 -27.82
CA GLU A 386 24.80 -36.54 -27.58
C GLU A 386 24.90 -35.15 -26.97
N PHE A 387 25.54 -35.02 -25.81
CA PHE A 387 25.51 -33.79 -25.03
C PHE A 387 26.91 -33.33 -24.60
N ASN A 388 27.18 -32.03 -24.74
CA ASN A 388 28.43 -31.42 -24.29
C ASN A 388 28.44 -31.25 -22.77
N ILE A 389 29.41 -31.88 -22.11
CA ILE A 389 29.64 -31.85 -20.65
C ILE A 389 31.00 -31.22 -20.29
N SER A 390 31.54 -30.38 -21.16
CA SER A 390 32.80 -29.66 -20.92
C SER A 390 32.75 -28.77 -19.68
N HIS A 391 31.58 -28.28 -19.29
CA HIS A 391 31.37 -27.48 -18.08
C HIS A 391 31.22 -28.32 -16.79
N ILE A 392 31.13 -29.65 -16.88
CA ILE A 392 30.87 -30.50 -15.72
C ILE A 392 32.18 -30.94 -15.05
N THR A 393 32.32 -30.75 -13.74
CA THR A 393 33.54 -31.17 -13.01
C THR A 393 33.74 -32.70 -13.04
N PRO A 394 34.98 -33.21 -12.97
CA PRO A 394 35.24 -34.65 -12.85
C PRO A 394 34.63 -35.30 -11.60
N GLY A 395 34.61 -36.63 -11.59
CA GLY A 395 34.16 -37.45 -10.47
C GLY A 395 32.85 -38.18 -10.73
N GLU A 396 32.28 -38.72 -9.67
CA GLU A 396 31.04 -39.49 -9.70
C GLU A 396 29.83 -38.61 -10.06
N LYS A 397 29.03 -39.04 -11.05
CA LYS A 397 27.82 -38.35 -11.51
C LYS A 397 26.63 -39.31 -11.61
N ILE A 398 25.44 -38.76 -11.41
CA ILE A 398 24.16 -39.43 -11.59
C ILE A 398 23.48 -38.83 -12.81
N ILE A 399 23.26 -39.64 -13.83
CA ILE A 399 22.39 -39.30 -14.95
C ILE A 399 20.97 -39.62 -14.53
N LYS A 400 20.06 -38.68 -14.71
CA LYS A 400 18.62 -38.89 -14.59
C LYS A 400 17.99 -38.68 -15.96
N VAL A 401 17.23 -39.65 -16.45
CA VAL A 401 16.44 -39.53 -17.67
C VAL A 401 14.98 -39.52 -17.27
N GLU A 402 14.27 -38.45 -17.62
CA GLU A 402 12.84 -38.28 -17.37
C GLU A 402 12.07 -38.45 -18.68
N VAL A 403 11.06 -39.33 -18.67
CA VAL A 403 10.10 -39.48 -19.76
C VAL A 403 8.82 -38.77 -19.36
N ILE A 404 8.37 -37.85 -20.21
CA ILE A 404 7.18 -37.04 -19.96
C ILE A 404 6.09 -37.44 -20.95
N GLY A 405 4.91 -37.81 -20.46
CA GLY A 405 3.73 -38.10 -21.28
C GLY A 405 3.00 -36.85 -21.78
N LYS A 406 2.08 -36.97 -22.74
CA LYS A 406 1.23 -35.83 -23.17
C LYS A 406 0.24 -35.37 -22.10
N ASP A 407 -0.06 -36.22 -21.12
CA ASP A 407 -0.77 -35.88 -19.89
C ASP A 407 0.12 -35.24 -18.81
N ASN A 408 1.38 -34.92 -19.17
CA ASN A 408 2.43 -34.34 -18.33
C ASN A 408 2.83 -35.19 -17.11
N SER A 409 2.41 -36.45 -17.04
CA SER A 409 2.94 -37.37 -16.04
C SER A 409 4.39 -37.76 -16.38
N VAL A 410 5.19 -38.01 -15.35
CA VAL A 410 6.65 -38.19 -15.47
C VAL A 410 7.06 -39.51 -14.83
N ILE A 411 7.88 -40.29 -15.53
CA ILE A 411 8.68 -41.37 -14.94
C ILE A 411 10.16 -41.10 -15.17
N SER A 412 11.02 -41.66 -14.33
CA SER A 412 12.46 -41.43 -14.45
C SER A 412 13.28 -42.67 -14.16
N GLN A 413 14.46 -42.76 -14.79
CA GLN A 413 15.48 -43.76 -14.50
C GLN A 413 16.83 -43.08 -14.28
N ASN A 414 17.58 -43.58 -13.29
CA ASN A 414 18.91 -43.07 -12.97
C ASN A 414 20.00 -44.04 -13.41
N SER A 415 21.17 -43.53 -13.80
CA SER A 415 22.40 -44.29 -14.06
C SER A 415 23.60 -43.57 -13.47
N LYS A 416 24.44 -44.27 -12.73
CA LYS A 416 25.66 -43.73 -12.11
C LYS A 416 26.84 -43.87 -13.06
N ILE A 417 27.67 -42.83 -13.21
CA ILE A 417 28.88 -42.84 -14.04
C ILE A 417 30.05 -42.19 -13.30
N ASN A 418 31.27 -42.37 -13.81
CA ASN A 418 32.47 -41.66 -13.33
C ASN A 418 33.09 -40.84 -14.47
N LEU A 419 33.09 -39.52 -14.36
CA LEU A 419 33.63 -38.60 -15.37
C LEU A 419 35.10 -38.29 -15.10
N LYS A 420 35.99 -38.55 -16.06
CA LYS A 420 37.42 -38.21 -15.98
C LYS A 420 37.78 -37.10 -16.99
N LYS A 421 38.53 -36.10 -16.53
CA LYS A 421 39.15 -35.06 -17.37
C LYS A 421 40.66 -34.99 -17.16
N LYS A 422 41.37 -34.51 -18.17
CA LYS A 422 42.83 -34.33 -18.12
C LYS A 422 43.23 -33.21 -17.13
N PRO A 423 44.34 -33.36 -16.39
CA PRO A 423 44.79 -32.37 -15.43
C PRO A 423 45.22 -31.07 -16.13
N ALA A 424 44.97 -29.93 -15.50
CA ALA A 424 45.36 -28.64 -16.06
C ALA A 424 46.88 -28.41 -15.97
N LYS A 425 47.44 -27.68 -16.94
CA LYS A 425 48.86 -27.31 -17.00
C LYS A 425 49.00 -25.84 -17.43
N MET A 426 50.00 -25.13 -16.91
CA MET A 426 50.29 -23.76 -17.37
C MET A 426 51.76 -23.39 -17.21
N ASN A 427 52.18 -22.38 -17.97
CA ASN A 427 53.50 -21.78 -17.86
C ASN A 427 53.44 -20.27 -18.14
N LEU A 428 54.21 -19.50 -17.37
CA LEU A 428 54.42 -18.07 -17.57
C LEU A 428 55.79 -17.83 -18.20
N GLU A 429 55.83 -17.20 -19.37
CA GLU A 429 57.07 -16.94 -20.13
C GLU A 429 57.61 -15.52 -19.89
N ALA A 430 56.72 -14.55 -19.67
CA ALA A 430 57.05 -13.18 -19.30
C ALA A 430 55.99 -12.59 -18.36
N PRO A 431 56.40 -11.77 -17.37
CA PRO A 431 57.78 -11.50 -16.99
C PRO A 431 58.36 -12.66 -16.17
N LYS A 432 59.68 -12.85 -16.27
CA LYS A 432 60.40 -13.87 -15.50
C LYS A 432 60.50 -13.47 -14.02
N GLN A 433 60.79 -14.45 -13.18
CA GLN A 433 61.09 -14.26 -11.76
C GLN A 433 62.16 -13.15 -11.57
N ASN A 434 61.94 -12.26 -10.61
CA ASN A 434 62.77 -11.11 -10.25
C ASN A 434 62.91 -10.01 -11.32
N PHE A 435 62.04 -9.98 -12.34
CA PHE A 435 61.98 -8.87 -13.30
C PHE A 435 61.80 -7.53 -12.58
N THR A 436 62.55 -6.50 -12.98
CA THR A 436 62.46 -5.14 -12.43
C THR A 436 61.95 -4.18 -13.48
N THR A 437 60.98 -3.33 -13.12
CA THR A 437 60.43 -2.30 -14.02
C THR A 437 60.09 -1.02 -13.27
N ASP A 438 60.32 0.12 -13.92
CA ASP A 438 59.83 1.45 -13.52
C ASP A 438 58.68 1.94 -14.42
N ASN A 439 58.24 1.11 -15.39
CA ASN A 439 57.10 1.40 -16.24
C ASN A 439 55.78 1.33 -15.48
N ASN A 440 54.77 2.01 -16.04
CA ASN A 440 53.40 1.98 -15.55
C ASN A 440 52.56 0.85 -16.15
N THR A 441 53.13 0.02 -17.01
CA THR A 441 52.50 -1.17 -17.59
C THR A 441 53.33 -2.43 -17.37
N LEU A 442 52.66 -3.59 -17.34
CA LEU A 442 53.25 -4.91 -17.16
C LEU A 442 52.79 -5.85 -18.27
N SER A 443 53.73 -6.33 -19.09
CA SER A 443 53.47 -7.30 -20.14
C SER A 443 53.52 -8.74 -19.61
N ILE A 444 52.50 -9.53 -19.93
CA ILE A 444 52.33 -10.94 -19.55
C ILE A 444 52.25 -11.79 -20.82
N LYS A 445 52.93 -12.95 -20.82
CA LYS A 445 52.85 -13.93 -21.91
C LYS A 445 53.05 -15.35 -21.37
N GLY A 446 52.32 -16.33 -21.90
CA GLY A 446 52.49 -17.74 -21.54
C GLY A 446 51.55 -18.67 -22.29
N TRP A 447 51.32 -19.87 -21.73
CA TRP A 447 50.35 -20.84 -22.25
C TRP A 447 49.64 -21.60 -21.12
N ALA A 448 48.41 -22.05 -21.37
CA ALA A 448 47.63 -22.85 -20.43
C ALA A 448 46.82 -23.94 -21.16
N LEU A 449 46.67 -25.10 -20.53
CA LEU A 449 45.94 -26.26 -20.99
C LEU A 449 45.00 -26.75 -19.88
N HIS A 450 43.80 -27.18 -20.24
CA HIS A 450 42.81 -27.70 -19.29
C HIS A 450 41.98 -28.81 -19.96
N GLY A 451 41.65 -29.90 -19.24
CA GLY A 451 40.90 -31.03 -19.81
C GLY A 451 39.48 -30.70 -20.27
N SER A 452 38.87 -29.68 -19.66
CA SER A 452 37.59 -29.08 -20.09
C SER A 452 37.75 -28.00 -21.19
N GLY A 453 38.98 -27.61 -21.53
CA GLY A 453 39.29 -26.37 -22.26
C GLY A 453 39.48 -25.18 -21.32
N VAL A 454 40.30 -24.21 -21.72
CA VAL A 454 40.56 -22.99 -20.95
C VAL A 454 39.51 -21.94 -21.29
N LYS A 455 38.82 -21.43 -20.27
CA LYS A 455 37.78 -20.40 -20.37
C LYS A 455 38.37 -18.99 -20.37
N GLU A 456 39.21 -18.68 -19.38
CA GLU A 456 39.83 -17.37 -19.22
C GLU A 456 41.14 -17.45 -18.43
N ILE A 457 42.01 -16.45 -18.60
CA ILE A 457 43.25 -16.27 -17.83
C ILE A 457 43.16 -14.94 -17.08
N LYS A 458 43.17 -14.99 -15.75
CA LYS A 458 43.15 -13.81 -14.89
C LYS A 458 44.55 -13.48 -14.41
N VAL A 459 44.92 -12.21 -14.48
CA VAL A 459 46.19 -11.72 -13.96
C VAL A 459 45.93 -10.88 -12.72
N TYR A 460 46.71 -11.14 -11.68
CA TYR A 460 46.69 -10.41 -10.44
C TYR A 460 48.10 -9.93 -10.08
N LEU A 461 48.20 -8.80 -9.41
CA LEU A 461 49.41 -8.29 -8.80
C LEU A 461 49.14 -8.02 -7.31
N ASP A 462 49.92 -8.64 -6.41
CA ASP A 462 49.67 -8.66 -4.96
C ASP A 462 48.21 -9.04 -4.63
N ASN A 463 47.68 -10.06 -5.30
CA ASN A 463 46.28 -10.51 -5.24
C ASN A 463 45.22 -9.50 -5.75
N ASN A 464 45.60 -8.31 -6.20
CA ASN A 464 44.68 -7.38 -6.86
C ASN A 464 44.53 -7.75 -8.33
N PHE A 465 43.30 -7.93 -8.80
CA PHE A 465 43.03 -8.25 -10.21
C PHE A 465 43.40 -7.05 -11.09
N VAL A 466 44.27 -7.28 -12.08
CA VAL A 466 44.73 -6.23 -13.01
C VAL A 466 44.10 -6.37 -14.39
N GLY A 467 43.56 -7.54 -14.72
CA GLY A 467 42.83 -7.77 -15.97
C GLY A 467 42.90 -9.22 -16.46
N ASN A 468 42.18 -9.48 -17.55
CA ASN A 468 42.22 -10.76 -18.25
C ASN A 468 43.27 -10.71 -19.37
N ALA A 469 44.05 -11.79 -19.52
CA ALA A 469 44.93 -11.95 -20.67
C ALA A 469 44.15 -12.42 -21.90
N ASN A 470 44.55 -11.96 -23.08
CA ASN A 470 44.00 -12.39 -24.35
C ASN A 470 44.42 -13.84 -24.61
N LEU A 471 43.43 -14.72 -24.74
CA LEU A 471 43.58 -16.14 -25.06
C LEU A 471 43.59 -16.40 -26.57
N GLY A 472 44.04 -17.60 -26.97
CA GLY A 472 43.93 -18.07 -28.35
C GLY A 472 45.18 -17.84 -29.19
N ILE A 473 46.32 -17.53 -28.57
CA ILE A 473 47.58 -17.35 -29.29
C ILE A 473 48.07 -18.73 -29.76
N ASP A 474 48.49 -18.81 -31.03
CA ASP A 474 48.96 -20.05 -31.64
C ASP A 474 50.23 -20.58 -30.95
N ARG A 475 50.18 -21.86 -30.56
CA ARG A 475 51.22 -22.61 -29.87
C ARG A 475 51.35 -24.03 -30.45
N PRO A 476 51.82 -24.15 -31.71
CA PRO A 476 52.03 -25.46 -32.33
C PRO A 476 53.08 -26.30 -31.58
N ASP A 477 54.04 -25.65 -30.93
CA ASP A 477 55.04 -26.26 -30.04
C ASP A 477 54.39 -26.94 -28.83
N VAL A 478 53.45 -26.27 -28.15
CA VAL A 478 52.71 -26.84 -27.01
C VAL A 478 51.79 -27.97 -27.47
N ASN A 479 51.10 -27.79 -28.61
CA ASN A 479 50.20 -28.80 -29.16
C ASN A 479 50.95 -30.07 -29.62
N LYS A 480 52.20 -29.95 -30.08
CA LYS A 480 53.03 -31.10 -30.47
C LYS A 480 53.28 -32.03 -29.27
N VAL A 481 53.41 -31.46 -28.07
CA VAL A 481 53.66 -32.19 -26.81
C VAL A 481 52.35 -32.66 -26.15
N PHE A 482 51.27 -31.87 -26.25
CA PHE A 482 49.99 -32.12 -25.57
C PHE A 482 48.81 -32.21 -26.56
N LYS A 483 48.91 -33.14 -27.52
CA LYS A 483 48.03 -33.25 -28.71
C LYS A 483 46.53 -33.40 -28.43
N ASP A 484 46.19 -33.96 -27.28
CA ASP A 484 44.81 -34.37 -26.98
C ASP A 484 44.12 -33.45 -25.95
N TYR A 485 44.64 -32.26 -25.71
CA TYR A 485 43.97 -31.24 -24.92
C TYR A 485 43.05 -30.41 -25.82
N PRO A 486 41.83 -30.07 -25.36
CA PRO A 486 40.98 -29.13 -26.07
C PRO A 486 41.73 -27.83 -26.34
N ASN A 487 41.72 -27.38 -27.60
CA ASN A 487 42.37 -26.14 -28.06
C ASN A 487 43.89 -26.06 -27.81
N GLY A 488 44.61 -27.19 -27.74
CA GLY A 488 46.06 -27.20 -27.50
C GLY A 488 46.88 -26.30 -28.44
N LYS A 489 46.50 -26.22 -29.73
CA LYS A 489 47.11 -25.33 -30.74
C LYS A 489 46.90 -23.84 -30.44
N LYS A 490 45.87 -23.48 -29.68
CA LYS A 490 45.47 -22.11 -29.34
C LYS A 490 45.63 -21.82 -27.84
N SER A 491 46.55 -22.52 -27.18
CA SER A 491 46.75 -22.50 -25.72
C SER A 491 47.51 -21.27 -25.19
N GLY A 492 48.06 -20.43 -26.08
CA GLY A 492 48.84 -19.28 -25.67
C GLY A 492 47.99 -18.11 -25.19
N PHE A 493 48.57 -17.29 -24.30
CA PHE A 493 47.97 -16.07 -23.79
C PHE A 493 48.96 -14.90 -23.73
N THR A 494 48.44 -13.67 -23.84
CA THR A 494 49.23 -12.44 -23.67
C THR A 494 48.39 -11.25 -23.20
N GLY A 495 48.99 -10.25 -22.55
CA GLY A 495 48.31 -9.01 -22.19
C GLY A 495 49.26 -7.95 -21.65
N GLU A 496 48.85 -6.69 -21.72
CA GLU A 496 49.56 -5.55 -21.13
C GLU A 496 48.66 -4.89 -20.09
N PHE A 497 49.13 -4.78 -18.85
CA PHE A 497 48.30 -4.38 -17.70
C PHE A 497 48.82 -3.11 -17.05
N ASN A 498 47.94 -2.14 -16.80
CA ASN A 498 48.30 -0.92 -16.08
C ASN A 498 48.59 -1.23 -14.60
N ILE A 499 49.79 -0.86 -14.16
CA ILE A 499 50.30 -1.03 -12.80
C ILE A 499 50.72 0.31 -12.16
N SER A 500 50.22 1.44 -12.68
CA SER A 500 50.48 2.78 -12.13
C SER A 500 50.01 2.91 -10.68
N ASN A 501 48.89 2.30 -10.33
CA ASN A 501 48.28 2.36 -9.00
C ASN A 501 49.00 1.52 -7.92
N PHE A 502 50.07 0.80 -8.27
CA PHE A 502 50.82 -0.02 -7.33
C PHE A 502 52.03 0.72 -6.79
N THR A 503 52.26 0.58 -5.49
CA THR A 503 53.43 1.12 -4.79
C THR A 503 54.73 0.46 -5.27
N ALA A 504 55.86 1.14 -5.05
CA ALA A 504 57.18 0.56 -5.28
C ALA A 504 57.45 -0.64 -4.35
N GLY A 505 58.42 -1.48 -4.72
CA GLY A 505 58.86 -2.66 -3.96
C GLY A 505 58.59 -3.99 -4.66
N GLN A 506 58.87 -5.09 -3.97
CA GLN A 506 58.61 -6.44 -4.47
C GLN A 506 57.11 -6.69 -4.60
N LYS A 507 56.67 -7.22 -5.75
CA LYS A 507 55.29 -7.57 -6.05
C LYS A 507 55.17 -9.03 -6.49
N THR A 508 54.03 -9.66 -6.22
CA THR A 508 53.74 -11.03 -6.65
C THR A 508 52.69 -11.02 -7.76
N ILE A 509 53.07 -11.50 -8.94
CA ILE A 509 52.15 -11.81 -10.03
C ILE A 509 51.53 -13.17 -9.74
N LYS A 510 50.21 -13.25 -9.83
CA LYS A 510 49.46 -14.50 -9.92
C LYS A 510 48.75 -14.55 -11.25
N VAL A 511 49.04 -15.56 -12.07
CA VAL A 511 48.28 -15.87 -13.28
C VAL A 511 47.41 -17.07 -12.99
N GLU A 512 46.10 -16.91 -13.09
CA GLU A 512 45.10 -17.93 -12.80
C GLU A 512 44.45 -18.38 -14.10
N ALA A 513 44.61 -19.65 -14.47
CA ALA A 513 43.90 -20.24 -15.59
C ALA A 513 42.63 -20.95 -15.09
N ILE A 514 41.49 -20.64 -15.72
CA ILE A 514 40.18 -21.18 -15.34
C ILE A 514 39.67 -22.09 -16.46
N GLY A 515 39.31 -23.32 -16.13
CA GLY A 515 38.69 -24.27 -17.07
C GLY A 515 37.23 -23.95 -17.36
N ASN A 516 36.66 -24.55 -18.42
CA ASN A 516 35.23 -24.44 -18.72
C ASN A 516 34.31 -25.02 -17.63
N ASP A 517 34.84 -25.95 -16.83
CA ASP A 517 34.24 -26.52 -15.61
C ASP A 517 34.52 -25.72 -14.34
N GLY A 518 35.16 -24.55 -14.46
CA GLY A 518 35.40 -23.63 -13.35
C GLY A 518 36.57 -23.99 -12.44
N SER A 519 37.22 -25.15 -12.61
CA SER A 519 38.43 -25.46 -11.86
C SER A 519 39.59 -24.55 -12.27
N LYS A 520 40.48 -24.29 -11.31
CA LYS A 520 41.51 -23.26 -11.43
C LYS A 520 42.89 -23.84 -11.18
N ILE A 521 43.88 -23.32 -11.91
CA ILE A 521 45.30 -23.49 -11.59
C ILE A 521 45.99 -22.14 -11.60
N ASN A 522 47.05 -22.02 -10.80
CA ASN A 522 47.76 -20.76 -10.61
C ASN A 522 49.25 -20.92 -10.90
N PHE A 523 49.84 -19.87 -11.47
CA PHE A 523 51.27 -19.66 -11.57
C PHE A 523 51.64 -18.39 -10.80
N LEU A 524 52.68 -18.45 -9.97
CA LEU A 524 53.18 -17.32 -9.19
C LEU A 524 54.57 -16.90 -9.69
N SER A 525 54.80 -15.59 -9.80
CA SER A 525 56.11 -15.01 -10.14
C SER A 525 56.33 -13.73 -9.34
N LYS A 526 57.53 -13.47 -8.81
CA LYS A 526 57.83 -12.20 -8.13
C LYS A 526 58.53 -11.21 -9.07
N ILE A 527 58.19 -9.93 -8.97
CA ILE A 527 58.83 -8.82 -9.69
C ILE A 527 59.17 -7.68 -8.72
N ASN A 528 59.92 -6.68 -9.16
CA ASN A 528 60.25 -5.48 -8.37
C ASN A 528 59.84 -4.21 -9.11
N LEU A 529 58.97 -3.40 -8.49
CA LEU A 529 58.50 -2.13 -9.04
C LEU A 529 59.28 -0.94 -8.48
N LYS A 530 59.70 -0.01 -9.33
CA LYS A 530 60.31 1.27 -8.94
C LYS A 530 59.36 2.43 -9.30
N LYS A 531 59.28 3.47 -8.45
CA LYS A 531 58.51 4.71 -8.70
C LYS A 531 59.35 5.95 -8.39
N LYS A 532 59.13 7.05 -9.13
CA LYS A 532 59.78 8.34 -8.89
C LYS A 532 59.19 9.05 -7.65
N PRO A 533 60.00 9.78 -6.87
CA PRO A 533 59.53 10.50 -5.68
C PRO A 533 58.62 11.67 -6.05
N ALA A 534 57.60 11.94 -5.24
CA ALA A 534 56.66 13.02 -5.48
C ALA A 534 57.27 14.41 -5.19
N LYS A 535 56.83 15.45 -5.92
CA LYS A 535 57.30 16.84 -5.82
C LYS A 535 56.10 17.79 -5.94
N MET A 536 56.15 18.97 -5.30
CA MET A 536 55.11 20.00 -5.48
C MET A 536 55.63 21.40 -5.17
N ASN A 537 54.95 22.41 -5.72
CA ASN A 537 55.15 23.80 -5.35
C ASN A 537 53.83 24.57 -5.22
N PHE A 538 53.84 25.55 -4.30
CA PHE A 538 52.75 26.47 -4.04
C PHE A 538 53.15 27.86 -4.50
N GLU A 539 52.54 28.34 -5.58
CA GLU A 539 52.95 29.59 -6.24
C GLU A 539 52.20 30.80 -5.67
N LYS A 540 50.91 30.64 -5.34
CA LYS A 540 50.06 31.74 -4.89
C LYS A 540 48.91 31.28 -4.01
N SER A 541 48.67 31.99 -2.89
CA SER A 541 47.40 31.98 -2.15
C SER A 541 46.93 33.40 -1.87
N ILE A 542 45.73 33.74 -2.32
CA ILE A 542 45.14 35.05 -2.10
C ILE A 542 43.69 34.91 -1.63
N ILE A 543 43.31 35.74 -0.65
CA ILE A 543 41.91 35.95 -0.29
C ILE A 543 41.30 37.01 -1.20
N THR A 544 40.16 36.68 -1.80
CA THR A 544 39.32 37.65 -2.53
C THR A 544 37.95 37.73 -1.89
N VAL A 545 37.29 38.89 -2.02
CA VAL A 545 35.91 39.10 -1.58
C VAL A 545 35.07 39.36 -2.82
N GLU A 546 33.99 38.60 -2.99
CA GLU A 546 33.05 38.74 -4.10
C GLU A 546 31.63 38.76 -3.54
N GLY A 547 30.94 39.90 -3.72
CA GLY A 547 29.66 40.14 -3.07
C GLY A 547 29.78 40.10 -1.54
N ASN A 548 29.05 39.19 -0.90
CA ASN A 548 29.08 38.95 0.55
C ASN A 548 29.92 37.72 0.95
N LYS A 549 30.63 37.09 0.00
CA LYS A 549 31.43 35.88 0.23
C LYS A 549 32.94 36.16 0.15
N THR A 550 33.69 35.37 0.90
CA THR A 550 35.16 35.43 0.94
C THR A 550 35.72 34.12 0.41
N TYR A 551 36.67 34.18 -0.52
CA TYR A 551 37.24 33.01 -1.19
C TYR A 551 38.76 32.93 -1.01
N LEU A 552 39.29 31.72 -0.88
CA LEU A 552 40.71 31.39 -1.02
C LEU A 552 40.98 30.93 -2.44
N ASN A 553 41.84 31.65 -3.16
CA ASN A 553 42.32 31.25 -4.49
C ASN A 553 43.73 30.69 -4.39
N ILE A 554 43.96 29.50 -4.96
CA ILE A 554 45.26 28.83 -5.00
C ILE A 554 45.75 28.57 -6.42
N LEU A 555 47.06 28.58 -6.61
CA LEU A 555 47.75 28.17 -7.83
C LEU A 555 49.07 27.45 -7.48
N GLY A 556 49.40 26.38 -8.19
CA GLY A 556 50.66 25.67 -8.05
C GLY A 556 50.84 24.51 -9.03
N TRP A 557 51.79 23.62 -8.74
CA TRP A 557 52.01 22.38 -9.50
C TRP A 557 52.39 21.21 -8.59
N ALA A 558 52.09 19.99 -9.02
CA ALA A 558 52.41 18.74 -8.33
C ALA A 558 52.78 17.61 -9.30
N LEU A 559 53.76 16.80 -8.91
CA LEU A 559 54.27 15.65 -9.66
C LEU A 559 54.29 14.44 -8.75
N HIS A 560 53.88 13.28 -9.29
CA HIS A 560 53.86 12.02 -8.55
C HIS A 560 54.28 10.86 -9.49
N GLY A 561 55.10 9.92 -9.03
CA GLY A 561 55.63 8.84 -9.89
C GLY A 561 54.56 7.93 -10.49
N SER A 562 53.45 7.72 -9.77
CA SER A 562 52.25 7.03 -10.25
C SER A 562 51.24 7.93 -10.97
N GLY A 563 51.51 9.25 -11.08
CA GLY A 563 50.54 10.27 -11.50
C GLY A 563 49.78 10.86 -10.31
N VAL A 564 49.34 12.12 -10.43
CA VAL A 564 48.56 12.80 -9.40
C VAL A 564 47.08 12.44 -9.56
N LYS A 565 46.48 11.89 -8.49
CA LYS A 565 45.08 11.49 -8.43
C LYS A 565 44.18 12.66 -8.06
N GLU A 566 44.50 13.32 -6.94
CA GLU A 566 43.76 14.47 -6.43
C GLU A 566 44.65 15.36 -5.55
N ILE A 567 44.25 16.61 -5.39
CA ILE A 567 44.91 17.57 -4.50
C ILE A 567 43.85 18.17 -3.58
N LYS A 568 43.97 17.89 -2.28
CA LYS A 568 43.04 18.35 -1.24
C LYS A 568 43.54 19.62 -0.59
N VAL A 569 42.63 20.55 -0.33
CA VAL A 569 42.92 21.86 0.25
C VAL A 569 42.20 22.00 1.58
N TYR A 570 42.91 22.50 2.59
CA TYR A 570 42.39 22.65 3.94
C TYR A 570 42.72 24.04 4.51
N ALA A 571 41.84 24.56 5.37
CA ALA A 571 42.11 25.71 6.24
C ALA A 571 41.92 25.30 7.72
N ASP A 572 42.96 25.39 8.55
CA ASP A 572 42.97 24.93 9.95
C ASP A 572 42.46 23.49 10.09
N ASN A 573 42.86 22.62 9.17
CA ASN A 573 42.40 21.23 9.02
C ASN A 573 40.93 21.05 8.56
N ASN A 574 40.17 22.11 8.36
CA ASN A 574 38.86 22.03 7.70
C ASN A 574 39.06 21.83 6.20
N TYR A 575 38.51 20.74 5.65
CA TYR A 575 38.58 20.46 4.22
C TYR A 575 37.72 21.44 3.43
N LEU A 576 38.35 22.16 2.50
CA LEU A 576 37.70 23.17 1.67
C LEU A 576 37.25 22.61 0.31
N GLY A 577 37.93 21.58 -0.19
CA GLY A 577 37.66 20.99 -1.48
C GLY A 577 38.92 20.49 -2.20
N ASN A 578 38.70 19.93 -3.39
CA ASN A 578 39.75 19.50 -4.29
C ASN A 578 40.14 20.63 -5.25
N ALA A 579 41.44 20.79 -5.51
CA ALA A 579 41.93 21.66 -6.57
C ALA A 579 41.66 21.04 -7.95
N ASN A 580 41.42 21.89 -8.95
CA ASN A 580 41.35 21.47 -10.35
C ASN A 580 42.75 21.12 -10.83
N LEU A 581 42.90 19.92 -11.39
CA LEU A 581 44.16 19.42 -11.94
C LEU A 581 44.22 19.62 -13.46
N GLY A 582 45.39 19.36 -14.03
CA GLY A 582 45.54 19.25 -15.48
C GLY A 582 45.94 20.55 -16.17
N ILE A 583 46.37 21.56 -15.41
CA ILE A 583 46.85 22.82 -15.99
C ILE A 583 48.19 22.55 -16.66
N ASP A 584 48.32 23.03 -17.90
CA ASP A 584 49.51 22.84 -18.70
C ASP A 584 50.73 23.54 -18.07
N ARG A 585 51.82 22.79 -17.90
CA ARG A 585 53.07 23.21 -17.28
C ARG A 585 54.27 22.59 -17.98
N GLN A 586 54.50 23.01 -19.22
CA GLN A 586 55.67 22.59 -20.02
C GLN A 586 57.00 22.97 -19.36
N ASP A 587 57.04 24.07 -18.61
CA ASP A 587 58.18 24.49 -17.80
C ASP A 587 58.53 23.44 -16.72
N VAL A 588 57.52 22.93 -16.01
CA VAL A 588 57.69 21.87 -14.99
C VAL A 588 58.10 20.56 -15.64
N ASN A 589 57.46 20.16 -16.76
CA ASN A 589 57.77 18.91 -17.46
C ASN A 589 59.18 18.89 -18.07
N ARG A 590 59.64 20.03 -18.62
CA ARG A 590 61.01 20.17 -19.12
C ARG A 590 62.05 19.97 -18.01
N THR A 591 61.73 20.45 -16.80
CA THR A 591 62.59 20.36 -15.62
C THR A 591 62.58 18.95 -14.98
N PHE A 592 61.40 18.34 -14.86
CA PHE A 592 61.20 17.05 -14.21
C PHE A 592 60.64 16.01 -15.19
N LYS A 593 61.50 15.48 -16.05
CA LYS A 593 61.10 14.57 -17.13
C LYS A 593 60.63 13.19 -16.64
N GLY A 594 59.66 12.63 -17.36
CA GLY A 594 59.21 11.24 -17.22
C GLY A 594 58.39 10.96 -15.96
N TYR A 595 57.70 11.96 -15.42
CA TYR A 595 56.56 11.75 -14.53
C TYR A 595 55.32 11.51 -15.38
N LEU A 596 54.40 10.65 -14.92
CA LEU A 596 53.13 10.44 -15.60
C LEU A 596 52.33 11.75 -15.62
N ASN A 597 51.97 12.23 -16.82
CA ASN A 597 51.28 13.50 -17.06
C ASN A 597 52.02 14.74 -16.52
N GLY A 598 53.36 14.74 -16.55
CA GLY A 598 54.17 15.85 -16.03
C GLY A 598 53.90 17.20 -16.70
N GLU A 599 53.52 17.19 -17.98
CA GLU A 599 53.08 18.36 -18.75
C GLU A 599 51.74 18.94 -18.29
N LYS A 600 50.95 18.19 -17.53
CA LYS A 600 49.66 18.60 -16.96
C LYS A 600 49.72 18.70 -15.42
N SER A 601 50.90 19.00 -14.88
CA SER A 601 51.16 19.01 -13.43
C SER A 601 50.61 20.21 -12.67
N GLY A 602 50.11 21.25 -13.35
CA GLY A 602 49.57 22.43 -12.69
C GLY A 602 48.19 22.21 -12.07
N PHE A 603 47.91 22.95 -11.00
CA PHE A 603 46.60 22.96 -10.33
C PHE A 603 46.18 24.38 -9.92
N ASN A 604 44.86 24.61 -9.86
CA ASN A 604 44.26 25.83 -9.30
C ASN A 604 43.01 25.51 -8.49
N GLY A 605 42.52 26.46 -7.71
CA GLY A 605 41.25 26.29 -7.01
C GLY A 605 40.76 27.57 -6.37
N LYS A 606 39.44 27.67 -6.20
CA LYS A 606 38.76 28.77 -5.52
C LYS A 606 37.81 28.17 -4.49
N PHE A 607 38.04 28.48 -3.22
CA PHE A 607 37.40 27.81 -2.09
C PHE A 607 36.66 28.80 -1.20
N ASP A 608 35.41 28.50 -0.85
CA ASP A 608 34.59 29.34 0.02
C ASP A 608 35.11 29.29 1.47
N MET A 609 35.34 30.46 2.06
CA MET A 609 35.84 30.63 3.43
C MET A 609 34.71 31.03 4.41
N GLN A 610 33.44 30.96 3.99
CA GLN A 610 32.27 31.38 4.78
C GLN A 610 32.23 30.73 6.18
N PHE A 611 32.60 29.46 6.31
CA PHE A 611 32.52 28.71 7.56
C PHE A 611 33.79 28.78 8.42
N ILE A 612 34.83 29.46 7.93
CA ILE A 612 36.11 29.57 8.64
C ILE A 612 36.10 30.84 9.49
N ALA A 613 36.26 30.71 10.82
CA ALA A 613 36.34 31.87 11.72
C ALA A 613 37.47 32.84 11.30
N PRO A 614 37.40 34.15 11.59
CA PRO A 614 38.48 35.09 11.27
C PRO A 614 39.78 34.79 12.03
N GLY A 615 40.89 35.45 11.65
CA GLY A 615 42.23 35.31 12.24
C GLY A 615 43.26 34.67 11.31
N THR A 616 44.45 34.36 11.82
CA THR A 616 45.50 33.62 11.06
C THR A 616 45.08 32.17 10.85
N LYS A 617 45.17 31.69 9.60
CA LYS A 617 44.76 30.35 9.15
C LYS A 617 45.90 29.59 8.51
N SER A 618 45.96 28.30 8.80
CA SER A 618 46.88 27.33 8.21
C SER A 618 46.26 26.74 6.94
N ILE A 619 46.83 27.05 5.78
CA ILE A 619 46.42 26.50 4.49
C ILE A 619 47.29 25.30 4.16
N LYS A 620 46.71 24.10 4.19
CA LYS A 620 47.39 22.84 3.88
C LYS A 620 46.92 22.30 2.52
N ILE A 621 47.88 21.92 1.69
CA ILE A 621 47.66 21.21 0.43
C ILE A 621 48.18 19.79 0.60
N GLU A 622 47.35 18.80 0.28
CA GLU A 622 47.69 17.37 0.30
C GLU A 622 47.59 16.83 -1.14
N VAL A 623 48.72 16.43 -1.72
CA VAL A 623 48.79 15.78 -3.03
C VAL A 623 48.71 14.27 -2.82
N ILE A 624 47.81 13.62 -3.53
CA ILE A 624 47.59 12.17 -3.46
C ILE A 624 47.94 11.56 -4.82
N GLY A 625 48.85 10.58 -4.83
CA GLY A 625 49.19 9.80 -6.02
C GLY A 625 48.13 8.78 -6.42
N ASN A 626 48.20 8.24 -7.63
CA ASN A 626 47.35 7.13 -8.07
C ASN A 626 47.55 5.84 -7.25
N ASP A 627 48.72 5.69 -6.62
CA ASP A 627 49.02 4.64 -5.62
C ASP A 627 48.53 4.98 -4.20
N ASN A 628 47.81 6.09 -4.04
CA ASN A 628 47.30 6.65 -2.77
C ASN A 628 48.36 7.09 -1.76
N THR A 629 49.65 7.13 -2.13
CA THR A 629 50.66 7.77 -1.29
C THR A 629 50.49 9.30 -1.30
N LYS A 630 50.90 9.96 -0.22
CA LYS A 630 50.58 11.36 0.06
C LYS A 630 51.81 12.19 0.36
N ILE A 631 51.81 13.44 -0.09
CA ILE A 631 52.73 14.49 0.38
C ILE A 631 51.92 15.74 0.75
N THR A 632 52.37 16.50 1.75
CA THR A 632 51.68 17.72 2.20
C THR A 632 52.59 18.94 2.25
N ARG A 633 52.02 20.13 2.00
CA ARG A 633 52.68 21.43 2.16
C ARG A 633 51.72 22.40 2.85
N THR A 634 52.23 23.20 3.75
CA THR A 634 51.44 24.16 4.53
C THR A 634 51.93 25.59 4.33
N SER A 635 51.03 26.56 4.36
CA SER A 635 51.28 28.00 4.36
C SER A 635 50.35 28.69 5.37
N GLN A 636 50.60 29.96 5.71
CA GLN A 636 49.75 30.74 6.61
C GLN A 636 49.16 31.97 5.91
N LEU A 637 47.93 32.33 6.26
CA LEU A 637 47.26 33.51 5.72
C LEU A 637 46.23 34.09 6.71
N VAL A 638 46.05 35.41 6.75
CA VAL A 638 45.12 36.11 7.65
C VAL A 638 43.74 36.30 6.99
N LEU A 639 42.69 35.76 7.63
CA LEU A 639 41.29 35.92 7.23
C LEU A 639 40.60 37.04 8.05
N LYS A 640 40.08 38.06 7.38
CA LYS A 640 39.29 39.14 8.00
C LYS A 640 37.81 38.98 7.65
N LYS A 641 36.91 39.18 8.64
CA LYS A 641 35.44 39.10 8.50
C LYS A 641 34.75 40.26 9.21
N LYS A 642 33.48 40.54 8.86
CA LYS A 642 32.67 41.59 9.53
C LYS A 642 32.32 41.20 10.98
N ILE A 643 32.14 42.19 11.85
CA ILE A 643 31.79 42.00 13.28
C ILE A 643 30.32 41.60 13.42
N ALA A 644 30.00 40.61 14.25
CA ALA A 644 28.62 40.19 14.52
C ALA A 644 27.82 41.23 15.34
N LYS A 645 26.52 41.34 15.06
CA LYS A 645 25.57 42.27 15.70
C LYS A 645 24.28 41.55 16.10
N ILE A 646 23.61 42.01 17.15
CA ILE A 646 22.36 41.42 17.65
C ILE A 646 21.50 42.51 18.31
N ASN A 647 20.17 42.38 18.20
CA ASN A 647 19.19 43.20 18.90
C ASN A 647 17.94 42.38 19.30
N LEU A 648 17.41 42.64 20.49
CA LEU A 648 16.19 42.05 21.05
C LEU A 648 15.17 43.17 21.18
N GLU A 649 14.14 43.15 20.35
CA GLU A 649 13.12 44.21 20.26
C GLU A 649 11.98 43.96 21.25
N ASN A 650 11.51 42.72 21.32
CA ASN A 650 10.51 42.26 22.28
C ASN A 650 11.11 41.09 23.11
N PRO A 651 10.97 41.04 24.45
CA PRO A 651 10.35 42.04 25.31
C PRO A 651 11.05 43.40 25.26
N VAL A 652 10.31 44.47 25.53
CA VAL A 652 10.93 45.75 25.92
C VAL A 652 11.47 45.58 27.34
N ASP A 653 12.53 46.32 27.66
CA ASP A 653 13.15 46.22 28.97
C ASP A 653 12.17 46.65 30.07
N ALA A 654 12.17 45.92 31.18
CA ALA A 654 11.24 46.06 32.31
C ALA A 654 9.74 45.85 32.00
N THR A 655 9.36 45.24 30.87
CA THR A 655 7.94 44.96 30.55
C THR A 655 7.30 44.02 31.57
N THR A 656 6.07 44.32 32.00
CA THR A 656 5.25 43.41 32.82
C THR A 656 4.45 42.44 31.95
N LEU A 657 4.71 41.14 32.07
CA LEU A 657 3.98 40.07 31.42
C LEU A 657 2.87 39.55 32.33
N LYS A 658 1.61 39.76 31.94
CA LYS A 658 0.43 39.24 32.67
C LYS A 658 0.04 37.81 32.27
N GLY A 659 0.55 37.31 31.15
CA GLY A 659 0.31 35.96 30.66
C GLY A 659 1.40 34.97 31.10
N ARG A 660 1.21 33.70 30.73
CA ARG A 660 2.16 32.61 31.01
C ARG A 660 3.16 32.35 29.87
N THR A 661 3.16 33.17 28.82
CA THR A 661 3.99 32.98 27.61
C THR A 661 4.84 34.21 27.31
N LEU A 662 6.16 34.05 27.28
CA LEU A 662 7.13 35.06 26.85
C LEU A 662 7.27 35.05 25.33
N LYS A 663 6.86 36.12 24.67
CA LYS A 663 7.10 36.33 23.23
C LYS A 663 8.37 37.14 23.03
N ILE A 664 9.26 36.67 22.14
CA ILE A 664 10.46 37.40 21.73
C ILE A 664 10.41 37.78 20.24
N LYS A 665 11.07 38.88 19.91
CA LYS A 665 11.31 39.33 18.53
C LYS A 665 12.59 40.14 18.48
N GLY A 666 13.38 40.01 17.43
CA GLY A 666 14.58 40.81 17.22
C GLY A 666 15.29 40.51 15.91
N TRP A 667 16.58 40.82 15.82
CA TRP A 667 17.43 40.50 14.68
C TRP A 667 18.88 40.19 15.08
N ALA A 668 19.57 39.40 14.27
CA ALA A 668 20.97 39.04 14.44
C ALA A 668 21.71 39.03 13.09
N LEU A 669 22.95 39.48 13.07
CA LEU A 669 23.83 39.53 11.91
C LEU A 669 25.19 38.90 12.22
N ASN A 670 25.68 38.06 11.32
CA ASN A 670 27.01 37.49 11.36
C ASN A 670 27.56 37.42 9.92
N ASP A 671 28.85 37.67 9.71
CA ASP A 671 29.43 37.66 8.36
C ASP A 671 29.32 36.29 7.67
N SER A 672 29.30 35.21 8.46
CA SER A 672 29.04 33.84 7.98
C SER A 672 27.55 33.51 7.81
N GLY A 673 26.64 34.42 8.19
CA GLY A 673 25.22 34.16 8.39
C GLY A 673 24.93 33.63 9.79
N VAL A 674 23.69 33.80 10.27
CA VAL A 674 23.26 33.35 11.60
C VAL A 674 22.75 31.92 11.52
N LYS A 675 23.33 31.05 12.35
CA LYS A 675 22.97 29.63 12.50
C LYS A 675 21.83 29.45 13.48
N GLU A 676 21.87 30.13 14.62
CA GLU A 676 20.95 29.92 15.73
C GLU A 676 20.85 31.17 16.63
N VAL A 677 19.71 31.40 17.25
CA VAL A 677 19.55 32.37 18.35
C VAL A 677 18.94 31.64 19.55
N LYS A 678 19.74 31.39 20.58
CA LYS A 678 19.31 30.70 21.82
C LYS A 678 18.71 31.65 22.82
N VAL A 679 17.72 31.21 23.58
CA VAL A 679 16.92 32.02 24.52
C VAL A 679 16.98 31.44 25.92
N TYR A 680 17.21 32.31 26.90
CA TYR A 680 17.33 31.94 28.31
C TYR A 680 16.53 32.91 29.19
N VAL A 681 15.98 32.39 30.30
CA VAL A 681 15.42 33.19 31.41
C VAL A 681 16.10 32.80 32.71
N ASP A 682 16.77 33.75 33.37
CA ASP A 682 17.61 33.52 34.55
C ASP A 682 18.61 32.37 34.39
N ASN A 683 19.24 32.32 33.21
CA ASN A 683 20.15 31.26 32.75
C ASN A 683 19.51 29.88 32.50
N ASN A 684 18.21 29.72 32.71
CA ASN A 684 17.48 28.53 32.27
C ASN A 684 17.24 28.61 30.75
N TYR A 685 17.71 27.61 30.02
CA TYR A 685 17.53 27.54 28.56
C TYR A 685 16.07 27.21 28.23
N LEU A 686 15.41 28.09 27.45
CA LEU A 686 14.01 27.90 27.06
C LEU A 686 13.86 27.33 25.65
N GLY A 687 14.88 27.45 24.80
CA GLY A 687 14.87 27.00 23.41
C GLY A 687 15.53 27.98 22.45
N SER A 688 15.33 27.75 21.16
CA SER A 688 15.89 28.58 20.08
C SER A 688 14.79 29.33 19.34
N ALA A 689 15.08 30.55 18.94
CA ALA A 689 14.16 31.40 18.19
C ALA A 689 14.04 30.93 16.73
N ASN A 690 12.86 31.12 16.15
CA ASN A 690 12.62 30.97 14.73
C ASN A 690 13.35 32.09 13.97
N LEU A 691 14.27 31.72 13.08
CA LEU A 691 15.08 32.63 12.27
C LEU A 691 14.44 32.94 10.92
N ASN A 692 15.14 33.73 10.10
CA ASN A 692 14.81 34.06 8.72
C ASN A 692 13.60 34.98 8.55
N ILE A 693 13.31 35.81 9.56
CA ILE A 693 12.27 36.82 9.46
C ILE A 693 12.79 38.01 8.65
N ASP A 694 11.99 38.48 7.69
CA ASP A 694 12.40 39.57 6.80
C ASP A 694 12.62 40.88 7.57
N ARG A 695 13.77 41.50 7.32
CA ARG A 695 14.28 42.72 7.94
C ARG A 695 15.04 43.57 6.93
N VAL A 696 14.29 44.12 5.98
CA VAL A 696 14.81 45.01 4.94
C VAL A 696 15.45 46.26 5.55
N ASP A 697 14.88 46.76 6.65
CA ASP A 697 15.41 47.86 7.45
C ASP A 697 16.81 47.56 8.01
N VAL A 698 17.00 46.36 8.57
CA VAL A 698 18.29 45.91 9.11
C VAL A 698 19.32 45.75 7.99
N ASN A 699 18.92 45.16 6.86
CA ASN A 699 19.81 45.02 5.70
C ASN A 699 20.22 46.37 5.09
N LYS A 700 19.33 47.36 5.13
CA LYS A 700 19.64 48.73 4.69
C LYS A 700 20.63 49.41 5.64
N ALA A 701 20.49 49.20 6.95
CA ALA A 701 21.41 49.76 7.96
C ALA A 701 22.77 49.05 7.99
N PHE A 702 22.78 47.75 7.74
CA PHE A 702 23.98 46.90 7.77
C PHE A 702 24.07 46.06 6.48
N PRO A 703 24.46 46.67 5.35
CA PRO A 703 24.51 45.97 4.07
C PRO A 703 25.62 44.90 4.05
N ASN A 704 25.51 43.97 3.10
CA ASN A 704 26.52 42.95 2.77
C ASN A 704 26.76 41.86 3.83
N TYR A 705 25.94 41.76 4.88
CA TYR A 705 25.91 40.54 5.70
C TYR A 705 25.19 39.42 4.94
N ILE A 706 25.65 38.17 5.11
CA ILE A 706 24.97 37.00 4.56
C ILE A 706 23.57 36.93 5.16
N ASN A 707 22.55 36.91 4.30
CA ASN A 707 21.13 36.93 4.67
C ASN A 707 20.72 38.12 5.55
N GLY A 708 21.35 39.29 5.38
CA GLY A 708 21.02 40.48 6.18
C GLY A 708 19.54 40.89 6.10
N ASN A 709 18.89 40.68 4.96
CA ASN A 709 17.45 40.92 4.76
C ASN A 709 16.56 39.88 5.46
N LYS A 710 17.12 38.77 5.94
CA LYS A 710 16.44 37.71 6.71
C LYS A 710 17.03 37.57 8.11
N SER A 711 17.58 38.66 8.64
CA SER A 711 18.25 38.68 9.94
C SER A 711 17.32 38.59 11.14
N GLY A 712 16.01 38.70 10.94
CA GLY A 712 15.04 38.71 12.02
C GLY A 712 14.82 37.34 12.67
N PHE A 713 14.45 37.36 13.95
CA PHE A 713 14.02 36.18 14.70
C PHE A 713 12.79 36.46 15.56
N THR A 714 12.03 35.41 15.87
CA THR A 714 10.85 35.43 16.77
C THR A 714 10.72 34.13 17.57
N GLY A 715 10.02 34.13 18.70
CA GLY A 715 9.72 32.90 19.44
C GLY A 715 8.72 33.11 20.57
N GLU A 716 8.09 32.03 21.03
CA GLU A 716 7.18 32.03 22.17
C GLU A 716 7.60 30.93 23.15
N PHE A 717 7.74 31.27 24.43
CA PHE A 717 8.30 30.38 25.45
C PHE A 717 7.43 30.37 26.71
N ASP A 718 7.12 29.19 27.26
CA ASP A 718 6.37 29.05 28.51
C ASP A 718 7.21 29.58 29.69
N VAL A 719 6.59 30.47 30.47
CA VAL A 719 7.18 31.04 31.69
C VAL A 719 6.29 30.84 32.91
N SER A 720 5.29 29.94 32.85
CA SER A 720 4.37 29.68 33.96
C SER A 720 5.06 29.17 35.23
N ASN A 721 6.20 28.51 35.07
CA ASN A 721 6.96 27.91 36.17
C ASN A 721 7.89 28.92 36.86
N PHE A 722 7.99 30.14 36.34
CA PHE A 722 8.76 31.20 36.97
C PHE A 722 7.88 31.97 37.95
N ALA A 723 8.44 32.29 39.12
CA ALA A 723 7.75 33.06 40.14
C ALA A 723 7.28 34.42 39.59
N ARG A 724 6.29 35.03 40.26
CA ARG A 724 5.99 36.44 39.99
C ARG A 724 7.17 37.28 40.48
N GLY A 725 7.61 38.25 39.67
CA GLY A 725 8.82 39.02 39.98
C GLY A 725 9.64 39.41 38.75
N TYR A 726 10.83 39.95 38.96
CA TYR A 726 11.74 40.35 37.87
C TYR A 726 12.61 39.17 37.42
N HIS A 727 12.76 39.02 36.10
CA HIS A 727 13.55 37.95 35.47
C HIS A 727 14.39 38.50 34.30
N LYS A 728 15.58 37.94 34.07
CA LYS A 728 16.50 38.32 32.98
C LYS A 728 16.36 37.41 31.77
N VAL A 729 15.91 37.96 30.65
CA VAL A 729 15.88 37.32 29.33
C VAL A 729 17.21 37.55 28.61
N LYS A 730 17.97 36.49 28.33
CA LYS A 730 19.24 36.53 27.59
C LYS A 730 19.11 35.81 26.26
N ILE A 731 19.63 36.41 25.19
CA ILE A 731 19.74 35.76 23.88
C ILE A 731 21.19 35.66 23.41
N ILE A 732 21.52 34.58 22.70
CA ILE A 732 22.85 34.32 22.13
C ILE A 732 22.69 33.96 20.65
N ALA A 733 23.15 34.83 19.76
CA ALA A 733 23.27 34.54 18.33
C ALA A 733 24.57 33.80 18.04
N ILE A 734 24.48 32.75 17.22
CA ILE A 734 25.59 31.90 16.81
C ILE A 734 25.71 31.99 15.29
N GLY A 735 26.90 32.30 14.77
CA GLY A 735 27.21 32.32 13.34
C GLY A 735 27.43 30.93 12.75
N ASN A 736 27.39 30.80 11.43
CA ASN A 736 27.75 29.57 10.72
C ASN A 736 29.25 29.20 10.86
N ASP A 737 30.10 30.16 11.20
CA ASP A 737 31.49 29.94 11.60
C ASP A 737 31.68 29.70 13.11
N ASN A 738 30.57 29.46 13.83
CA ASN A 738 30.48 29.23 15.28
C ASN A 738 30.93 30.41 16.17
N THR A 739 31.15 31.60 15.62
CA THR A 739 31.35 32.80 16.44
C THR A 739 30.03 33.22 17.11
N THR A 740 30.07 33.76 18.32
CA THR A 740 28.87 34.10 19.10
C THR A 740 28.76 35.58 19.44
N LYS A 741 27.53 36.06 19.63
CA LYS A 741 27.22 37.40 20.14
C LYS A 741 25.98 37.34 21.04
N GLU A 742 26.04 37.98 22.20
CA GLU A 742 24.95 37.92 23.20
C GLU A 742 24.40 39.29 23.58
N MET A 743 23.19 39.30 24.14
CA MET A 743 22.55 40.45 24.81
C MET A 743 21.44 40.00 25.78
N SER A 744 20.97 40.91 26.64
CA SER A 744 19.91 40.61 27.60
C SER A 744 19.00 41.79 27.92
N LYS A 745 17.78 41.51 28.42
CA LYS A 745 16.77 42.45 28.94
C LYS A 745 16.11 41.89 30.21
N LEU A 746 15.51 42.75 31.03
CA LEU A 746 14.70 42.40 32.20
C LEU A 746 13.19 42.41 31.87
N ILE A 747 12.41 41.54 32.51
CA ILE A 747 10.92 41.52 32.46
C ILE A 747 10.35 41.31 33.87
N LYS A 748 9.08 41.66 34.10
CA LYS A 748 8.34 41.36 35.34
C LYS A 748 7.18 40.39 35.06
N LEU A 749 7.13 39.23 35.71
CA LEU A 749 6.03 38.26 35.57
C LEU A 749 4.92 38.55 36.60
N ASN A 750 3.66 38.59 36.16
CA ASN A 750 2.49 38.88 37.02
C ASN A 750 1.18 38.21 36.51
N HIS A 751 1.14 36.88 36.43
CA HIS A 751 -0.01 36.09 35.95
C HIS A 751 -1.06 35.79 37.04
N LYS A 752 -2.36 35.68 36.69
CA LYS A 752 -3.49 35.40 37.63
C LYS A 752 -3.42 34.00 38.29
N LYS A 753 -4.12 33.81 39.42
CA LYS A 753 -4.32 32.50 40.08
C LYS A 753 -5.46 31.72 39.39
N PHE A 754 -5.32 30.41 39.29
CA PHE A 754 -6.18 29.51 38.53
C PHE A 754 -6.78 28.42 39.42
N ILE A 755 -8.11 28.30 39.48
CA ILE A 755 -8.83 27.35 40.34
C ILE A 755 -9.62 26.36 39.47
N VAL A 756 -9.56 25.07 39.80
CA VAL A 756 -10.41 24.05 39.19
C VAL A 756 -11.46 23.58 40.21
N ILE A 757 -12.72 23.61 39.80
CA ILE A 757 -13.85 23.12 40.61
C ILE A 757 -14.40 21.86 39.94
N ASP A 758 -14.68 20.85 40.73
CA ASP A 758 -15.09 19.53 40.30
C ASP A 758 -16.49 19.19 40.83
N PRO A 759 -17.56 19.40 40.04
CA PRO A 759 -18.86 18.90 40.43
C PRO A 759 -18.87 17.36 40.39
N GLY A 760 -19.05 16.71 41.53
CA GLY A 760 -19.01 15.26 41.68
C GLY A 760 -20.07 14.53 40.87
N HIS A 761 -19.76 13.30 40.45
CA HIS A 761 -20.61 12.44 39.60
C HIS A 761 -20.92 13.05 38.22
N ASN A 762 -21.73 12.39 37.39
CA ASN A 762 -22.03 12.81 36.02
C ASN A 762 -23.53 13.16 35.84
N THR A 763 -23.83 14.33 35.25
CA THR A 763 -25.19 14.88 35.12
C THR A 763 -25.96 14.45 33.87
N ASN A 764 -25.33 13.77 32.90
CA ASN A 764 -25.96 13.46 31.61
C ASN A 764 -26.68 12.08 31.63
N PRO A 765 -28.01 12.01 31.43
CA PRO A 765 -28.79 10.78 31.49
C PRO A 765 -28.54 9.81 30.33
N ALA A 766 -27.91 10.24 29.23
CA ALA A 766 -27.63 9.39 28.07
C ALA A 766 -26.46 8.42 28.29
N TYR A 767 -25.60 8.67 29.28
CA TYR A 767 -24.33 7.94 29.44
C TYR A 767 -24.00 7.66 30.92
N ARG A 768 -24.99 7.12 31.65
CA ARG A 768 -24.96 6.80 33.11
C ARG A 768 -23.78 5.92 33.53
N VAL A 769 -22.58 6.48 33.67
CA VAL A 769 -21.47 5.81 34.35
C VAL A 769 -21.64 5.90 35.87
N ASP A 770 -22.11 7.05 36.36
CA ASP A 770 -22.31 7.32 37.78
C ASP A 770 -23.16 8.60 37.98
N THR A 771 -24.35 8.47 38.56
CA THR A 771 -25.24 9.60 38.89
C THR A 771 -25.14 10.04 40.35
N GLY A 772 -24.28 9.40 41.14
CA GLY A 772 -24.28 9.50 42.59
C GLY A 772 -25.60 9.03 43.19
N SER A 773 -25.81 9.40 44.45
CA SER A 773 -26.96 8.98 45.22
C SER A 773 -28.27 9.63 44.77
N SER A 774 -29.39 8.94 45.00
CA SER A 774 -30.72 9.47 44.72
C SER A 774 -31.72 9.06 45.80
N PHE A 775 -32.40 10.02 46.41
CA PHE A 775 -33.37 9.79 47.48
C PHE A 775 -34.69 10.49 47.20
N SER A 776 -35.80 9.85 47.58
CA SER A 776 -37.14 10.45 47.50
C SER A 776 -37.66 10.73 48.91
N HIS A 777 -37.86 12.01 49.22
CA HIS A 777 -38.44 12.45 50.50
C HIS A 777 -39.64 13.35 50.21
N ASN A 778 -40.75 13.12 50.91
CA ASN A 778 -41.96 13.96 50.81
C ASN A 778 -42.46 14.18 49.37
N GLY A 779 -42.29 13.19 48.48
CA GLY A 779 -42.70 13.27 47.08
C GLY A 779 -41.69 13.95 46.13
N ASN A 780 -40.56 14.45 46.63
CA ASN A 780 -39.50 15.07 45.83
C ASN A 780 -38.31 14.12 45.65
N LEU A 781 -37.79 14.02 44.42
CA LEU A 781 -36.58 13.27 44.08
C LEU A 781 -35.36 14.19 44.11
N TYR A 782 -34.36 13.84 44.92
CA TYR A 782 -33.08 14.54 45.03
C TYR A 782 -31.98 13.69 44.41
N LYS A 783 -31.21 14.25 43.46
CA LYS A 783 -30.09 13.55 42.82
C LYS A 783 -28.79 14.27 43.09
N GLU A 784 -27.78 13.53 43.51
CA GLU A 784 -26.50 14.09 43.91
C GLU A 784 -25.80 14.83 42.78
N CYS A 785 -25.73 14.23 41.58
CA CYS A 785 -25.04 14.86 40.46
C CYS A 785 -25.66 16.22 40.06
N GLU A 786 -26.98 16.37 40.15
CA GLU A 786 -27.70 17.61 39.85
C GLU A 786 -27.35 18.69 40.89
N LEU A 787 -27.44 18.35 42.18
CA LEU A 787 -27.14 19.27 43.28
C LEU A 787 -25.65 19.67 43.34
N ASN A 788 -24.74 18.74 43.06
CA ASN A 788 -23.30 18.99 42.98
C ASN A 788 -22.99 20.01 41.89
N MET A 789 -23.56 19.83 40.69
CA MET A 789 -23.41 20.76 39.57
C MET A 789 -23.97 22.15 39.90
N GLU A 790 -25.16 22.20 40.49
CA GLU A 790 -25.83 23.46 40.83
C GLU A 790 -25.03 24.29 41.83
N LEU A 791 -24.45 23.66 42.86
CA LEU A 791 -23.60 24.34 43.84
C LEU A 791 -22.24 24.74 43.25
N ALA A 792 -21.60 23.86 42.49
CA ALA A 792 -20.30 24.12 41.86
C ALA A 792 -20.35 25.28 40.85
N VAL A 793 -21.42 25.39 40.06
CA VAL A 793 -21.63 26.52 39.14
C VAL A 793 -21.73 27.83 39.91
N LYS A 794 -22.48 27.86 41.02
CA LYS A 794 -22.59 29.05 41.86
C LYS A 794 -21.23 29.41 42.48
N LEU A 795 -20.48 28.43 42.98
CA LEU A 795 -19.14 28.65 43.55
C LEU A 795 -18.16 29.21 42.51
N ARG A 796 -18.18 28.68 41.27
CA ARG A 796 -17.38 29.21 40.16
C ARG A 796 -17.66 30.69 39.92
N ASP A 797 -18.93 31.07 39.87
CA ASP A 797 -19.34 32.44 39.57
C ASP A 797 -18.90 33.41 40.67
N GLU A 798 -19.02 33.00 41.95
CA GLU A 798 -18.56 33.80 43.08
C GLU A 798 -17.02 33.95 43.10
N LEU A 799 -16.26 32.88 42.85
CA LEU A 799 -14.79 32.97 42.74
C LEU A 799 -14.33 33.80 41.54
N SER A 800 -15.06 33.72 40.42
CA SER A 800 -14.75 34.54 39.24
C SER A 800 -14.93 36.04 39.51
N LYS A 801 -15.95 36.43 40.30
CA LYS A 801 -16.16 37.82 40.75
C LYS A 801 -15.01 38.34 41.60
N LEU A 802 -14.33 37.47 42.34
CA LEU A 802 -13.15 37.79 43.16
C LEU A 802 -11.85 37.87 42.35
N GLY A 803 -11.90 37.63 41.03
CA GLY A 803 -10.79 37.87 40.10
C GLY A 803 -9.96 36.64 39.74
N TYR A 804 -10.34 35.46 40.24
CA TYR A 804 -9.72 34.18 39.91
C TYR A 804 -10.11 33.72 38.50
N GLU A 805 -9.20 33.01 37.84
CA GLU A 805 -9.54 32.24 36.65
C GLU A 805 -10.07 30.87 37.10
N VAL A 806 -11.31 30.53 36.77
CA VAL A 806 -11.97 29.33 37.31
C VAL A 806 -12.50 28.45 36.19
N VAL A 807 -12.19 27.16 36.24
CA VAL A 807 -12.66 26.15 35.30
C VAL A 807 -13.39 25.04 36.05
N LEU A 808 -14.51 24.56 35.50
CA LEU A 808 -15.18 23.36 36.00
C LEU A 808 -14.61 22.12 35.29
N THR A 809 -14.40 21.02 36.02
CA THR A 809 -14.05 19.72 35.40
C THR A 809 -15.16 19.20 34.51
N GLN A 810 -16.39 19.66 34.75
CA GLN A 810 -17.51 19.41 33.87
C GLN A 810 -18.48 20.58 33.70
N SER A 811 -19.05 20.71 32.50
CA SER A 811 -20.07 21.68 32.11
C SER A 811 -21.49 21.14 32.36
N PRO A 812 -22.47 22.01 32.70
CA PRO A 812 -23.89 21.63 32.77
C PRO A 812 -24.44 21.02 31.46
N PHE A 813 -23.79 21.26 30.32
CA PHE A 813 -24.19 20.79 28.99
C PHE A 813 -23.26 19.72 28.43
N GLN A 814 -22.46 19.07 29.26
CA GLN A 814 -21.38 18.20 28.81
C GLN A 814 -21.87 16.96 28.06
N THR A 815 -21.20 16.69 26.93
CA THR A 815 -21.43 15.55 26.04
C THR A 815 -20.27 14.54 26.05
N THR A 816 -19.27 14.73 26.92
CA THR A 816 -18.09 13.84 26.96
C THR A 816 -18.45 12.49 27.58
N TYR A 817 -18.03 11.43 26.92
CA TYR A 817 -18.26 10.05 27.32
C TYR A 817 -17.07 9.51 28.12
N ASP A 818 -17.28 9.19 29.40
CA ASP A 818 -16.37 8.34 30.17
C ASP A 818 -16.75 6.87 30.01
N LYS A 819 -15.75 5.99 29.95
CA LYS A 819 -16.00 4.54 29.88
C LYS A 819 -16.22 3.94 31.26
N THR A 820 -15.54 4.47 32.28
CA THR A 820 -15.57 3.99 33.66
C THR A 820 -15.49 5.14 34.67
N VAL A 821 -15.82 4.87 35.94
CA VAL A 821 -15.67 5.83 37.04
C VAL A 821 -14.21 6.27 37.20
N VAL A 822 -13.26 5.34 37.04
CA VAL A 822 -11.82 5.66 37.16
C VAL A 822 -11.39 6.63 36.06
N ASP A 823 -11.84 6.43 34.82
CA ASP A 823 -11.54 7.36 33.71
C ASP A 823 -12.06 8.78 34.00
N SER A 824 -13.26 8.87 34.59
CA SER A 824 -13.84 10.15 35.01
C SER A 824 -12.97 10.83 36.07
N LEU A 825 -12.56 10.10 37.11
CA LEU A 825 -11.72 10.61 38.19
C LEU A 825 -10.32 11.01 37.70
N ASP A 826 -9.72 10.24 36.78
CA ASP A 826 -8.44 10.57 36.16
C ASP A 826 -8.54 11.83 35.30
N ARG A 827 -9.58 11.97 34.48
CA ARG A 827 -9.77 13.18 33.67
C ARG A 827 -9.89 14.43 34.54
N ARG A 828 -10.65 14.37 35.63
CA ARG A 828 -10.89 15.50 36.55
C ARG A 828 -9.57 16.01 37.14
N THR A 829 -8.73 15.10 37.63
CA THR A 829 -7.42 15.46 38.21
C THR A 829 -6.38 15.82 37.15
N SER A 830 -6.37 15.14 36.01
CA SER A 830 -5.48 15.45 34.88
C SER A 830 -5.72 16.85 34.34
N LEU A 831 -6.99 17.25 34.19
CA LEU A 831 -7.32 18.62 33.77
C LEU A 831 -6.71 19.67 34.71
N ALA A 832 -6.84 19.48 36.03
CA ALA A 832 -6.27 20.40 37.01
C ALA A 832 -4.74 20.43 36.94
N ASN A 833 -4.10 19.26 36.79
CA ASN A 833 -2.65 19.13 36.70
C ASN A 833 -2.10 19.75 35.40
N ASP A 834 -2.74 19.50 34.26
CA ASP A 834 -2.33 19.99 32.95
C ASP A 834 -2.46 21.51 32.85
N LEU A 835 -3.51 22.06 33.45
CA LEU A 835 -3.72 23.51 33.54
C LEU A 835 -2.82 24.17 34.59
N LYS A 836 -2.04 23.38 35.34
CA LYS A 836 -1.18 23.82 36.45
C LYS A 836 -2.00 24.68 37.43
N ALA A 837 -3.16 24.19 37.82
CA ALA A 837 -4.06 24.93 38.71
C ALA A 837 -3.40 25.22 40.06
N ASP A 838 -3.74 26.37 40.65
CA ASP A 838 -3.32 26.78 41.98
C ASP A 838 -4.18 26.14 43.09
N LEU A 839 -5.41 25.67 42.80
CA LEU A 839 -6.31 25.00 43.75
C LEU A 839 -7.32 24.09 43.04
N PHE A 840 -7.66 22.95 43.66
CA PHE A 840 -8.70 22.03 43.22
C PHE A 840 -9.78 21.83 44.30
N ILE A 841 -11.07 21.99 43.96
CA ILE A 841 -12.21 21.83 44.90
C ILE A 841 -13.24 20.88 44.29
N SER A 842 -13.46 19.71 44.87
CA SER A 842 -14.54 18.79 44.48
C SER A 842 -15.79 18.99 45.34
N VAL A 843 -16.98 18.91 44.74
CA VAL A 843 -18.28 19.22 45.35
C VAL A 843 -19.18 18.00 45.31
N HIS A 844 -19.59 17.49 46.47
CA HIS A 844 -20.41 16.30 46.68
C HIS A 844 -21.56 16.53 47.69
N HIS A 845 -22.52 15.61 47.74
CA HIS A 845 -23.50 15.49 48.82
C HIS A 845 -23.55 14.03 49.28
N ASN A 846 -23.55 13.82 50.60
CA ASN A 846 -23.26 12.53 51.20
C ASN A 846 -24.49 11.60 51.23
N GLU A 847 -24.26 10.32 51.53
CA GLU A 847 -25.31 9.36 51.84
C GLU A 847 -24.91 8.43 52.99
N PHE A 848 -25.90 7.83 53.64
CA PHE A 848 -25.69 6.76 54.60
C PHE A 848 -26.95 5.89 54.71
N GLU A 849 -26.79 4.61 55.08
CA GLU A 849 -27.90 3.66 55.22
C GLU A 849 -28.98 4.16 56.19
N SER A 850 -28.57 4.83 57.28
CA SER A 850 -29.50 5.46 58.22
C SER A 850 -29.88 6.87 57.76
N ILE A 851 -31.17 7.11 57.58
CA ILE A 851 -31.74 8.45 57.33
C ILE A 851 -31.50 9.43 58.49
N MET A 852 -31.02 8.94 59.64
CA MET A 852 -30.66 9.76 60.80
C MET A 852 -29.26 10.38 60.70
N ALA A 853 -28.44 10.03 59.70
CA ALA A 853 -27.15 10.67 59.46
C ALA A 853 -27.34 12.04 58.79
N TYR A 854 -26.77 13.11 59.35
CA TYR A 854 -26.93 14.48 58.85
C TYR A 854 -25.65 15.29 59.10
N GLY A 855 -25.55 16.45 58.44
CA GLY A 855 -24.46 17.42 58.54
C GLY A 855 -23.55 17.49 57.31
N THR A 856 -22.52 18.32 57.40
CA THR A 856 -21.53 18.54 56.33
C THR A 856 -20.14 18.14 56.79
N GLU A 857 -19.31 17.68 55.85
CA GLU A 857 -17.90 17.37 56.07
C GLU A 857 -17.03 17.86 54.91
N THR A 858 -15.71 17.94 55.12
CA THR A 858 -14.76 18.25 54.05
C THR A 858 -13.56 17.34 54.14
N TRP A 859 -13.20 16.75 53.01
CA TRP A 859 -12.12 15.79 52.88
C TRP A 859 -10.90 16.44 52.23
N TYR A 860 -9.73 16.11 52.77
CA TYR A 860 -8.43 16.34 52.15
C TYR A 860 -7.65 15.02 52.16
N SER A 861 -6.47 14.98 51.54
CA SER A 861 -5.57 13.84 51.64
C SER A 861 -4.25 14.29 52.25
N ASP A 862 -3.78 13.59 53.28
CA ASP A 862 -2.41 13.69 53.82
C ASP A 862 -1.36 13.00 52.92
N PHE A 863 -1.82 12.35 51.84
CA PHE A 863 -1.01 11.61 50.89
C PHE A 863 -1.22 12.09 49.44
N ARG A 864 -0.19 12.01 48.61
CA ARG A 864 -0.23 12.39 47.19
C ARG A 864 0.47 11.33 46.33
N GLU A 865 -0.20 10.92 45.25
CA GLU A 865 0.35 9.97 44.25
C GLU A 865 1.08 10.69 43.11
N VAL A 866 1.02 12.02 43.07
CA VAL A 866 1.67 12.87 42.07
C VAL A 866 2.64 13.85 42.74
N PRO A 867 3.71 14.28 42.06
CA PRO A 867 4.59 15.33 42.58
C PRO A 867 3.81 16.59 42.92
N CYS A 868 3.97 17.08 44.15
CA CYS A 868 3.25 18.24 44.64
C CYS A 868 3.89 19.54 44.16
N SER A 869 3.03 20.54 43.93
CA SER A 869 3.44 21.94 43.82
C SER A 869 3.50 22.56 45.22
N GLY A 870 4.71 22.91 45.67
CA GLY A 870 4.91 23.57 46.97
C GLY A 870 4.39 22.74 48.17
N ASN A 871 3.77 23.43 49.14
CA ASN A 871 3.21 22.87 50.38
C ASN A 871 1.76 22.39 50.22
N ALA A 872 1.46 21.70 49.10
CA ALA A 872 0.09 21.37 48.71
C ALA A 872 -0.68 20.58 49.78
N ILE A 873 -0.01 19.71 50.54
CA ILE A 873 -0.64 18.84 51.54
C ILE A 873 -1.09 19.67 52.75
N GLU A 874 -0.19 20.46 53.35
CA GLU A 874 -0.48 21.32 54.51
C GLU A 874 -1.54 22.37 54.16
N SER A 875 -1.42 22.95 52.96
CA SER A 875 -2.39 23.87 52.39
C SER A 875 -3.80 23.27 52.25
N SER A 876 -3.89 22.00 51.85
CA SER A 876 -5.17 21.30 51.70
C SER A 876 -5.85 21.06 53.04
N GLU A 877 -5.09 20.68 54.07
CA GLU A 877 -5.62 20.46 55.41
C GLU A 877 -6.17 21.76 56.01
N ALA A 878 -5.40 22.85 55.92
CA ALA A 878 -5.82 24.16 56.42
C ALA A 878 -7.11 24.63 55.73
N LEU A 879 -7.17 24.51 54.40
CA LEU A 879 -8.35 24.88 53.63
C LEU A 879 -9.56 23.99 53.95
N ALA A 880 -9.36 22.67 54.10
CA ALA A 880 -10.46 21.75 54.43
C ALA A 880 -11.11 22.08 55.77
N LYS A 881 -10.32 22.44 56.80
CA LYS A 881 -10.85 22.89 58.11
C LYS A 881 -11.70 24.15 57.97
N ALA A 882 -11.19 25.15 57.24
CA ALA A 882 -11.91 26.40 57.02
C ALA A 882 -13.22 26.20 56.23
N LEU A 883 -13.21 25.34 55.21
CA LEU A 883 -14.41 25.03 54.42
C LEU A 883 -15.44 24.21 55.20
N ALA A 884 -15.03 23.24 56.02
CA ALA A 884 -15.97 22.47 56.85
C ALA A 884 -16.76 23.37 57.81
N ASP A 885 -16.07 24.30 58.49
CA ASP A 885 -16.71 25.29 59.36
C ASP A 885 -17.63 26.25 58.59
N THR A 886 -17.21 26.63 57.38
CA THR A 886 -17.98 27.52 56.51
C THR A 886 -19.28 26.85 56.05
N LEU A 887 -19.22 25.60 55.61
CA LEU A 887 -20.39 24.82 55.17
C LEU A 887 -21.41 24.69 56.30
N ALA A 888 -20.96 24.28 57.49
CA ALA A 888 -21.85 24.08 58.62
C ALA A 888 -22.58 25.37 59.04
N LYS A 889 -21.85 26.49 59.13
CA LYS A 889 -22.40 27.78 59.52
C LYS A 889 -23.33 28.37 58.46
N SER A 890 -22.88 28.42 57.21
CA SER A 890 -23.65 29.05 56.11
C SER A 890 -24.87 28.23 55.69
N GLY A 891 -24.78 26.91 55.79
CA GLY A 891 -25.87 25.98 55.48
C GLY A 891 -26.75 25.61 56.68
N ASN A 892 -26.45 26.10 57.90
CA ASN A 892 -27.16 25.66 59.11
C ASN A 892 -27.22 24.12 59.20
N PHE A 893 -26.07 23.47 58.96
CA PHE A 893 -25.87 22.04 59.04
C PHE A 893 -25.09 21.67 60.30
N TYR A 894 -25.20 20.42 60.72
CA TYR A 894 -24.31 19.89 61.75
C TYR A 894 -22.88 19.80 61.23
N ASN A 895 -21.90 20.31 61.98
CA ASN A 895 -20.50 20.30 61.58
C ASN A 895 -19.86 18.93 61.90
N ARG A 896 -19.48 18.18 60.87
CA ARG A 896 -18.79 16.89 61.02
C ARG A 896 -17.26 17.02 60.83
N GLY A 897 -16.77 18.24 60.63
CA GLY A 897 -15.35 18.60 60.58
C GLY A 897 -14.64 18.24 59.28
N ALA A 898 -13.34 18.55 59.25
CA ALA A 898 -12.44 18.16 58.18
C ALA A 898 -11.83 16.77 58.45
N LYS A 899 -11.69 15.96 57.41
CA LYS A 899 -11.22 14.57 57.49
C LYS A 899 -10.10 14.32 56.49
N SER A 900 -9.06 13.62 56.93
CA SER A 900 -8.09 13.05 56.00
C SER A 900 -8.65 11.76 55.43
N GLY A 901 -8.58 11.61 54.11
CA GLY A 901 -8.97 10.40 53.40
C GLY A 901 -8.23 10.30 52.08
N ARG A 902 -8.02 9.07 51.62
CA ARG A 902 -7.36 8.81 50.33
C ARG A 902 -8.35 8.85 49.18
N LEU A 903 -9.21 9.86 49.12
CA LEU A 903 -10.13 10.04 48.00
C LEU A 903 -9.32 10.26 46.72
N TYR A 904 -9.80 9.72 45.59
CA TYR A 904 -9.04 9.69 44.34
C TYR A 904 -8.65 11.09 43.88
N VAL A 905 -9.62 12.00 43.86
CA VAL A 905 -9.44 13.35 43.34
C VAL A 905 -8.51 14.20 44.23
N THR A 906 -8.57 14.01 45.55
CA THR A 906 -7.72 14.76 46.48
C THR A 906 -6.28 14.25 46.47
N ARG A 907 -6.03 12.94 46.29
CA ARG A 907 -4.66 12.40 46.28
C ARG A 907 -3.92 12.50 44.94
N LYS A 908 -4.64 12.67 43.82
CA LYS A 908 -4.07 12.77 42.47
C LYS A 908 -4.00 14.19 41.89
N ALA A 909 -4.55 15.19 42.59
CA ALA A 909 -4.32 16.59 42.27
C ALA A 909 -2.95 17.05 42.82
N SER A 910 -2.13 17.67 41.97
CA SER A 910 -0.75 18.12 42.30
C SER A 910 -0.69 19.44 43.06
N MET A 911 -1.81 20.14 43.17
CA MET A 911 -1.99 21.39 43.91
C MET A 911 -2.80 21.14 45.20
N PRO A 912 -2.98 22.15 46.09
CA PRO A 912 -3.94 22.06 47.17
C PRO A 912 -5.29 21.54 46.68
N SER A 913 -5.86 20.55 47.36
CA SER A 913 -7.05 19.84 46.89
C SER A 913 -7.96 19.39 48.03
N VAL A 914 -9.25 19.66 47.88
CA VAL A 914 -10.29 19.36 48.88
C VAL A 914 -11.55 18.80 48.21
N LEU A 915 -12.34 18.03 48.93
CA LEU A 915 -13.68 17.56 48.53
C LEU A 915 -14.69 17.92 49.62
N ILE A 916 -15.74 18.66 49.27
CA ILE A 916 -16.79 19.05 50.22
C ILE A 916 -18.00 18.12 50.11
N GLU A 917 -18.58 17.75 51.25
CA GLU A 917 -19.85 17.02 51.36
C GLU A 917 -20.90 17.97 51.94
N ALA A 918 -21.79 18.48 51.08
CA ALA A 918 -22.69 19.59 51.37
C ALA A 918 -24.06 19.18 51.95
N GLY A 919 -24.09 18.12 52.76
CA GLY A 919 -25.30 17.58 53.43
C GLY A 919 -25.56 16.11 53.05
N PHE A 920 -26.38 15.40 53.82
CA PHE A 920 -26.76 14.01 53.53
C PHE A 920 -28.06 13.93 52.74
N LEU A 921 -28.05 13.40 51.51
CA LEU A 921 -29.27 13.20 50.72
C LEU A 921 -30.19 12.12 51.31
N SER A 922 -29.65 11.17 52.07
CA SER A 922 -30.45 10.17 52.79
C SER A 922 -31.27 10.79 53.93
N ASN A 923 -30.91 11.98 54.42
CA ASN A 923 -31.66 12.70 55.46
C ASN A 923 -32.61 13.71 54.84
N PRO A 924 -33.91 13.68 55.18
CA PRO A 924 -34.91 14.54 54.53
C PRO A 924 -34.69 16.05 54.79
N ASN A 925 -34.16 16.43 55.96
CA ASN A 925 -33.91 17.84 56.29
C ASN A 925 -32.71 18.37 55.51
N ASP A 926 -31.64 17.58 55.41
CA ASP A 926 -30.46 17.97 54.66
C ASP A 926 -30.72 18.00 53.16
N ALA A 927 -31.42 16.99 52.60
CA ALA A 927 -31.83 16.95 51.21
C ALA A 927 -32.67 18.18 50.82
N THR A 928 -33.62 18.58 51.66
CA THR A 928 -34.47 19.77 51.43
C THR A 928 -33.64 21.05 51.43
N LYS A 929 -32.67 21.18 52.34
CA LYS A 929 -31.74 22.33 52.38
C LYS A 929 -30.82 22.36 51.16
N ALA A 930 -30.27 21.22 50.78
CA ALA A 930 -29.36 21.08 49.64
C ALA A 930 -30.02 21.47 48.31
N ALA A 931 -31.33 21.22 48.16
CA ALA A 931 -32.10 21.59 46.97
C ALA A 931 -32.64 23.03 46.98
N ASP A 932 -32.58 23.75 48.11
CA ASP A 932 -33.06 25.14 48.17
C ASP A 932 -32.06 26.07 47.44
N GLU A 933 -32.51 26.72 46.37
CA GLU A 933 -31.65 27.55 45.53
C GLU A 933 -31.03 28.72 46.32
N ASN A 934 -31.81 29.34 47.21
CA ASN A 934 -31.34 30.45 48.05
C ASN A 934 -30.28 29.99 49.03
N HIS A 935 -30.43 28.78 49.56
CA HIS A 935 -29.44 28.12 50.40
C HIS A 935 -28.15 27.86 49.65
N GLN A 936 -28.20 27.23 48.47
CA GLN A 936 -27.00 26.97 47.67
C GLN A 936 -26.24 28.26 47.32
N ARG A 937 -26.95 29.37 47.02
CA ARG A 937 -26.32 30.68 46.75
C ARG A 937 -25.58 31.24 47.97
N ARG A 938 -26.18 31.15 49.17
CA ARG A 938 -25.53 31.58 50.41
C ARG A 938 -24.28 30.76 50.71
N VAL A 939 -24.37 29.43 50.57
CA VAL A 939 -23.24 28.52 50.78
C VAL A 939 -22.12 28.80 49.78
N ALA A 940 -22.42 28.90 48.48
CA ALA A 940 -21.42 29.20 47.45
C ALA A 940 -20.67 30.52 47.68
N ASN A 941 -21.39 31.59 48.04
CA ASN A 941 -20.78 32.88 48.33
C ASN A 941 -19.84 32.83 49.54
N ALA A 942 -20.25 32.13 50.62
CA ALA A 942 -19.42 31.95 51.80
C ALA A 942 -18.15 31.15 51.49
N LEU A 943 -18.27 30.04 50.75
CA LEU A 943 -17.13 29.22 50.32
C LEU A 943 -16.13 30.02 49.48
N ALA A 944 -16.61 30.84 48.54
CA ALA A 944 -15.74 31.66 47.69
C ALA A 944 -14.90 32.66 48.50
N HIS A 945 -15.50 33.32 49.49
CA HIS A 945 -14.77 34.26 50.36
C HIS A 945 -13.78 33.55 51.28
N THR A 946 -14.11 32.35 51.76
CA THR A 946 -13.16 31.53 52.53
C THR A 946 -11.94 31.15 51.69
N VAL A 947 -12.14 30.74 50.43
CA VAL A 947 -11.04 30.45 49.49
C VAL A 947 -10.20 31.69 49.18
N ASP A 948 -10.83 32.84 48.98
CA ASP A 948 -10.13 34.11 48.70
C ASP A 948 -9.26 34.57 49.88
N ASN A 949 -9.78 34.47 51.10
CA ASN A 949 -8.99 34.75 52.30
C ASN A 949 -7.82 33.77 52.44
N TRP A 950 -8.05 32.48 52.20
CA TRP A 950 -7.00 31.48 52.23
C TRP A 950 -5.85 31.78 51.24
N PHE A 951 -6.17 32.23 50.02
CA PHE A 951 -5.17 32.68 49.02
C PHE A 951 -4.47 34.00 49.35
N LYS A 952 -4.98 34.80 50.28
CA LYS A 952 -4.33 36.04 50.75
C LYS A 952 -3.36 35.77 51.89
N GLU A 953 -3.61 34.70 52.64
CA GLU A 953 -2.80 34.26 53.79
C GLU A 953 -1.67 33.29 53.40
N ASN A 954 -1.74 32.70 52.19
CA ASN A 954 -0.80 31.70 51.64
C ASN A 954 -0.40 32.07 50.21
#